data_AF-A0A1R3UY35-F1
#
_entry.id   AF-A0A1R3UY35-F1
#
_cell.length_a   1.000
_cell.length_b   1.000
_cell.length_c   1.000
_cell.angle_alpha   90.00
_cell.angle_beta   90.00
_cell.angle_gamma   90.00
#
_symmetry.space_group_name_H-M   'P 1'
#
loop_
_entity.id
_entity.type
_entity.pdbx_description
1 polymer ?
#
loop_
_entity_poly.entity_id
_entity_poly.type
_entity_poly.pdbx_seq_one_letter_code
_entity_poly.pdbx_strand_id
1 'polypeptide(L)'
;MTPRTPVHTPVRLAALTAATLLLIPGGAAAASETSAGTGPGHLMRLERLDRGLVAVDTDNGVHLGWRLLAHEVTGHTDTGLTGPDFRVYRDGKPITTVADGTNLLDAEGTADSEYRVAAVVRGREQQASEAVAPWADGHLDIPLQQPEGGTTPVGEDYTHTANDVSVGDVDGDGQYEFVVKWDPTNSKDVSQVGYTGNTLIDTYTLDGTLLNRIDLGVNIRSGAHYTQFLVYDLDGDGRAELMFKTAPGTKSTTYGSEGEVIEEGHVTLPKEDVAAGVTHDEDHRMSAEDYHDHVVDMFLGWYEHPEVLADNWPATLEEAFGIDPEYDYPLSRVDAEALADHLMDVYAPGRSENNRLREFEGFVVDGPEYLTVFDGLTGQELDTIPYNPGRGDDGLLWGDYAMSRVEPGNRVDRFLAGVVHLDGRTPSAIFARGYYTRSVIVAHDFDGERIRERWVADSGHVPMDNPFDDTPHGGVGTDPEHGTLAGQGFHSLSVADVDGDHRQEIVYGAATLNSDGTLRYSSHATLPPGSGSPGESVKLGHGDAMHTGRFTPDGDVRIWTVHEGATWAPYGQAMRDADTGEVLFGTYSGRDTGRGMVGDVDPASPGYEVWSSMPPGEDGDGGLWSAEGERLGEEVPGTNMSIRWAGDMTTQIIEGAEVDGVVETPTIEDWNRGTLLNAEGTSTNNGTKGNPSLVADVFGDWREELVLRTEDGTALRVHTSTEETEHMLHTLMHDPQYRVGIASQQTTYNQPTYPEFYLGSDTDWSRVTVPRPLYPRP
;
A
#
# COMPACT_ATOMS: atom_id res chain seq x y z
N MET A 1 -58.29 -35.82 -5.21
CA MET A 1 -58.58 -37.07 -4.47
C MET A 1 -58.12 -36.90 -3.03
N THR A 2 -58.78 -37.53 -2.08
CA THR A 2 -58.44 -37.57 -0.63
C THR A 2 -57.82 -38.93 -0.26
N PRO A 3 -57.28 -39.14 0.95
CA PRO A 3 -56.52 -38.22 1.83
C PRO A 3 -55.27 -38.91 2.45
N ARG A 4 -54.52 -38.23 3.35
CA ARG A 4 -54.22 -38.72 4.72
C ARG A 4 -53.42 -37.75 5.61
N THR A 5 -54.10 -37.17 6.60
CA THR A 5 -53.59 -36.79 7.94
C THR A 5 -53.71 -38.01 8.90
N PRO A 6 -53.19 -38.04 10.16
CA PRO A 6 -53.42 -37.10 11.29
C PRO A 6 -52.08 -36.60 11.91
N VAL A 7 -51.82 -36.24 13.18
CA VAL A 7 -52.44 -36.26 14.55
C VAL A 7 -51.53 -35.34 15.44
N HIS A 8 -51.75 -34.87 16.69
CA HIS A 8 -52.82 -34.39 17.58
C HIS A 8 -52.11 -33.92 18.89
N THR A 9 -52.54 -33.00 19.76
CA THR A 9 -53.43 -31.82 19.71
C THR A 9 -53.24 -31.07 21.06
N PRO A 10 -53.26 -29.72 21.13
CA PRO A 10 -52.76 -28.96 22.29
C PRO A 10 -53.77 -28.80 23.45
N VAL A 11 -53.28 -28.35 24.62
CA VAL A 11 -54.09 -27.92 25.78
C VAL A 11 -53.57 -26.60 26.37
N ARG A 12 -54.48 -25.68 26.69
CA ARG A 12 -54.26 -24.44 27.48
C ARG A 12 -55.11 -24.49 28.76
N LEU A 13 -54.61 -23.93 29.87
CA LEU A 13 -55.33 -23.19 30.93
C LEU A 13 -54.26 -22.71 31.96
N ALA A 14 -54.03 -21.46 32.38
CA ALA A 14 -54.78 -20.19 32.44
C ALA A 14 -55.56 -19.93 33.76
N ALA A 15 -54.95 -19.18 34.71
CA ALA A 15 -55.53 -18.12 35.55
C ALA A 15 -54.53 -17.57 36.61
N LEU A 16 -54.76 -16.48 37.38
CA LEU A 16 -55.08 -15.07 37.05
C LEU A 16 -55.16 -14.20 38.35
N THR A 17 -54.25 -13.24 38.58
CA THR A 17 -54.34 -12.10 39.57
C THR A 17 -53.20 -11.11 39.24
N ALA A 18 -53.33 -9.77 39.04
CA ALA A 18 -54.10 -8.67 39.66
C ALA A 18 -53.55 -8.19 41.04
N ALA A 19 -53.29 -6.89 41.32
CA ALA A 19 -53.21 -5.68 40.47
C ALA A 19 -52.50 -4.46 41.18
N THR A 20 -51.62 -3.75 40.45
CA THR A 20 -51.27 -2.29 40.40
C THR A 20 -51.19 -1.31 41.62
N LEU A 21 -50.33 -0.25 41.49
CA LEU A 21 -50.28 1.09 42.18
C LEU A 21 -49.50 1.16 43.55
N LEU A 22 -48.66 2.16 43.92
CA LEU A 22 -48.23 3.51 43.42
C LEU A 22 -46.86 4.01 44.01
N LEU A 23 -46.16 4.94 43.29
CA LEU A 23 -45.18 6.01 43.71
C LEU A 23 -43.93 5.69 44.60
N ILE A 24 -42.67 5.86 44.15
CA ILE A 24 -41.84 7.09 43.91
C ILE A 24 -41.65 7.98 45.17
N PRO A 25 -40.45 8.54 45.51
CA PRO A 25 -39.15 8.60 44.79
C PRO A 25 -37.89 8.10 45.56
N GLY A 26 -36.74 8.04 44.87
CA GLY A 26 -35.40 7.95 45.47
C GLY A 26 -34.33 7.75 44.39
N GLY A 27 -33.48 8.74 44.14
CA GLY A 27 -32.52 8.72 43.04
C GLY A 27 -31.08 8.43 43.47
N ALA A 28 -30.34 7.75 42.60
CA ALA A 28 -28.89 7.76 42.53
C ALA A 28 -28.51 7.72 41.04
N ALA A 29 -27.55 8.53 40.62
CA ALA A 29 -26.97 8.39 39.29
C ALA A 29 -26.03 7.17 39.31
N ALA A 30 -26.26 6.21 38.42
CA ALA A 30 -25.22 5.25 38.07
C ALA A 30 -24.29 5.95 37.08
N ALA A 31 -23.04 6.17 37.47
CA ALA A 31 -22.00 6.46 36.49
C ALA A 31 -21.79 5.22 35.64
N SER A 32 -21.69 5.38 34.32
CA SER A 32 -21.15 4.35 33.43
C SER A 32 -19.64 4.31 33.64
N GLU A 33 -19.16 3.33 34.40
CA GLU A 33 -17.74 2.98 34.40
C GLU A 33 -17.40 2.41 33.02
N THR A 34 -16.76 3.21 32.18
CA THR A 34 -16.11 2.76 30.94
C THR A 34 -14.93 1.89 31.33
N SER A 35 -15.11 0.57 31.26
CA SER A 35 -14.03 -0.38 31.50
C SER A 35 -13.04 -0.34 30.33
N ALA A 36 -11.89 0.31 30.53
CA ALA A 36 -10.76 0.23 29.59
C ALA A 36 -10.42 -1.25 29.31
N GLY A 37 -10.23 -1.56 28.03
CA GLY A 37 -10.27 -2.92 27.50
C GLY A 37 -9.05 -3.78 27.82
N THR A 38 -8.85 -4.17 29.07
CA THR A 38 -7.89 -5.24 29.46
C THR A 38 -8.45 -6.65 29.11
N GLY A 39 -8.88 -6.79 27.85
CA GLY A 39 -9.42 -8.01 27.29
C GLY A 39 -8.34 -9.09 27.09
N PRO A 40 -8.72 -10.38 27.07
CA PRO A 40 -7.79 -11.43 26.70
C PRO A 40 -7.55 -11.41 25.18
N GLY A 41 -6.51 -10.70 24.74
CA GLY A 41 -6.16 -10.41 23.32
C GLY A 41 -6.39 -11.50 22.25
N HIS A 42 -6.70 -11.04 21.04
CA HIS A 42 -7.10 -11.85 19.88
C HIS A 42 -5.96 -12.75 19.36
N LEU A 43 -6.32 -13.89 18.76
CA LEU A 43 -5.39 -14.82 18.11
C LEU A 43 -5.16 -14.44 16.65
N MET A 44 -4.11 -13.68 16.37
CA MET A 44 -3.69 -13.28 15.02
C MET A 44 -2.69 -14.30 14.45
N ARG A 45 -2.79 -14.65 13.16
CA ARG A 45 -1.65 -15.28 12.47
C ARG A 45 -0.53 -14.25 12.33
N LEU A 46 0.68 -14.63 12.70
CA LEU A 46 1.89 -13.83 12.60
C LEU A 46 3.07 -14.73 12.25
N GLU A 47 4.07 -14.19 11.56
CA GLU A 47 5.28 -14.91 11.12
C GLU A 47 6.12 -15.40 12.30
N ARG A 48 6.85 -16.51 12.14
CA ARG A 48 7.55 -17.18 13.27
C ARG A 48 8.98 -16.70 13.46
N LEU A 49 9.14 -15.38 13.52
CA LEU A 49 10.42 -14.68 13.50
C LEU A 49 11.46 -15.19 14.50
N ASP A 50 12.73 -15.18 14.06
CA ASP A 50 13.92 -15.48 14.84
C ASP A 50 14.27 -14.32 15.80
N ARG A 51 15.46 -14.33 16.42
CA ARG A 51 15.88 -13.27 17.33
C ARG A 51 16.17 -11.93 16.63
N GLY A 52 16.42 -11.88 15.33
CA GLY A 52 16.78 -10.66 14.59
C GLY A 52 17.97 -9.94 15.23
N LEU A 53 18.96 -10.69 15.72
CA LEU A 53 20.10 -10.11 16.42
C LEU A 53 21.01 -9.39 15.42
N VAL A 54 21.08 -8.06 15.52
CA VAL A 54 22.03 -7.24 14.76
C VAL A 54 23.19 -6.81 15.66
N ALA A 55 24.36 -6.61 15.04
CA ALA A 55 25.55 -6.08 15.68
C ALA A 55 26.22 -5.06 14.73
N VAL A 56 26.61 -3.90 15.24
CA VAL A 56 27.19 -2.80 14.45
C VAL A 56 28.41 -2.24 15.17
N ASP A 57 29.56 -2.12 14.49
CA ASP A 57 30.77 -1.54 15.08
C ASP A 57 30.64 0.00 15.10
N THR A 58 31.02 0.63 16.22
CA THR A 58 30.92 2.09 16.41
C THR A 58 32.16 2.64 17.09
N ASP A 59 32.35 3.97 17.04
CA ASP A 59 33.41 4.70 17.75
C ASP A 59 33.48 4.41 19.27
N ASN A 60 32.40 3.89 19.88
CA ASN A 60 32.30 3.61 21.31
C ASN A 60 32.28 2.11 21.67
N GLY A 61 32.37 1.20 20.69
CA GLY A 61 32.20 -0.25 20.85
C GLY A 61 31.13 -0.81 19.92
N VAL A 62 30.71 -2.06 20.13
CA VAL A 62 29.68 -2.69 19.29
C VAL A 62 28.29 -2.41 19.86
N HIS A 63 27.41 -1.78 19.09
CA HIS A 63 25.98 -1.71 19.41
C HIS A 63 25.29 -3.01 18.97
N LEU A 64 24.45 -3.56 19.85
CA LEU A 64 23.62 -4.74 19.59
C LEU A 64 22.15 -4.37 19.69
N GLY A 65 21.32 -4.95 18.84
CA GLY A 65 19.85 -4.89 18.95
C GLY A 65 19.23 -6.26 18.64
N TRP A 66 18.10 -6.61 19.27
CA TRP A 66 17.40 -7.86 18.98
C TRP A 66 15.90 -7.76 19.28
N ARG A 67 15.09 -8.53 18.54
CA ARG A 67 13.63 -8.45 18.63
C ARG A 67 13.17 -8.94 20.01
N LEU A 68 12.21 -8.25 20.64
CA LEU A 68 11.32 -8.88 21.62
C LEU A 68 10.14 -9.50 20.85
N LEU A 69 9.91 -10.80 20.99
CA LEU A 69 8.86 -11.49 20.23
C LEU A 69 7.53 -11.39 20.98
N ALA A 70 6.39 -11.22 20.30
CA ALA A 70 5.11 -10.96 20.97
C ALA A 70 4.70 -12.03 21.99
N HIS A 71 5.09 -13.30 21.78
CA HIS A 71 4.84 -14.39 22.72
C HIS A 71 5.68 -14.35 24.01
N GLU A 72 6.72 -13.50 24.06
CA GLU A 72 7.61 -13.29 25.20
C GLU A 72 7.16 -12.13 26.10
N VAL A 73 6.27 -11.27 25.62
CA VAL A 73 5.73 -10.13 26.36
C VAL A 73 4.84 -10.61 27.52
N THR A 74 4.97 -9.96 28.68
CA THR A 74 4.29 -10.35 29.93
C THR A 74 3.54 -9.22 30.66
N GLY A 75 3.68 -7.97 30.21
CA GLY A 75 3.08 -6.78 30.82
C GLY A 75 3.80 -5.50 30.36
N HIS A 76 3.77 -4.43 31.17
CA HIS A 76 4.42 -3.14 30.90
C HIS A 76 5.07 -2.53 32.16
N THR A 77 5.95 -1.55 31.95
CA THR A 77 6.48 -0.59 32.93
C THR A 77 5.87 0.81 32.66
N ASP A 78 6.44 1.85 33.27
CA ASP A 78 6.16 3.25 32.91
C ASP A 78 6.87 3.69 31.60
N THR A 79 7.74 2.85 31.02
CA THR A 79 8.64 3.19 29.89
C THR A 79 8.65 2.15 28.75
N GLY A 80 7.94 1.04 28.86
CA GLY A 80 8.00 -0.04 27.87
C GLY A 80 7.07 -1.21 28.18
N LEU A 81 7.04 -2.18 27.27
CA LEU A 81 6.61 -3.55 27.56
C LEU A 81 7.64 -4.27 28.46
N THR A 82 7.24 -5.42 29.03
CA THR A 82 8.11 -6.28 29.86
C THR A 82 8.18 -7.69 29.29
N GLY A 83 9.37 -8.27 29.29
CA GLY A 83 9.65 -9.61 28.75
C GLY A 83 10.53 -10.46 29.67
N PRO A 84 11.28 -11.44 29.12
CA PRO A 84 12.33 -12.16 29.83
C PRO A 84 13.65 -11.36 29.82
N ASP A 85 14.51 -11.55 30.83
CA ASP A 85 15.89 -11.09 30.74
C ASP A 85 16.63 -11.77 29.56
N PHE A 86 17.57 -11.07 28.93
CA PHE A 86 18.36 -11.54 27.79
C PHE A 86 19.84 -11.67 28.15
N ARG A 87 20.40 -12.88 28.04
CA ARG A 87 21.83 -13.14 28.23
C ARG A 87 22.59 -12.89 26.92
N VAL A 88 23.50 -11.94 26.95
CA VAL A 88 24.37 -11.59 25.82
C VAL A 88 25.70 -12.33 25.93
N TYR A 89 26.14 -12.91 24.83
CA TYR A 89 27.42 -13.61 24.68
C TYR A 89 28.34 -12.87 23.70
N ARG A 90 29.64 -12.79 24.03
CA ARG A 90 30.73 -12.44 23.12
C ARG A 90 31.75 -13.58 23.06
N ASP A 91 32.13 -14.02 21.86
CA ASP A 91 33.06 -15.14 21.61
C ASP A 91 32.74 -16.40 22.43
N GLY A 92 31.46 -16.78 22.47
CA GLY A 92 30.95 -17.91 23.25
C GLY A 92 31.05 -17.77 24.77
N LYS A 93 31.26 -16.56 25.32
CA LYS A 93 31.29 -16.28 26.77
C LYS A 93 30.19 -15.27 27.14
N PRO A 94 29.43 -15.49 28.22
CA PRO A 94 28.40 -14.54 28.62
C PRO A 94 29.07 -13.27 29.19
N ILE A 95 28.73 -12.11 28.64
CA ILE A 95 29.27 -10.81 29.06
C ILE A 95 28.34 -10.08 30.04
N THR A 96 27.03 -10.13 29.82
CA THR A 96 26.03 -9.48 30.67
C THR A 96 24.68 -10.21 30.64
N THR A 97 23.67 -9.67 31.31
CA THR A 97 22.26 -10.03 31.16
C THR A 97 21.44 -8.74 31.27
N VAL A 98 20.77 -8.36 30.18
CA VAL A 98 19.89 -7.19 30.08
C VAL A 98 18.48 -7.59 30.52
N ALA A 99 17.75 -6.74 31.25
CA ALA A 99 16.46 -7.10 31.86
C ALA A 99 15.28 -6.27 31.32
N ASP A 100 15.49 -4.97 31.13
CA ASP A 100 14.44 -3.99 30.83
C ASP A 100 14.68 -3.32 29.45
N GLY A 101 15.22 -4.07 28.48
CA GLY A 101 15.61 -3.58 27.15
C GLY A 101 16.09 -4.69 26.22
N THR A 102 16.14 -4.42 24.91
CA THR A 102 16.63 -5.35 23.88
C THR A 102 17.73 -4.78 22.97
N ASN A 103 18.48 -3.81 23.47
CA ASN A 103 19.75 -3.36 22.91
C ASN A 103 20.87 -3.39 23.96
N LEU A 104 22.11 -3.17 23.52
CA LEU A 104 23.30 -3.03 24.38
C LEU A 104 24.48 -2.40 23.61
N LEU A 105 25.13 -1.38 24.15
CA LEU A 105 26.48 -1.00 23.73
C LEU A 105 27.57 -1.80 24.48
N ASP A 106 28.26 -2.69 23.79
CA ASP A 106 29.43 -3.41 24.30
C ASP A 106 30.73 -2.65 24.01
N ALA A 107 31.14 -1.81 24.96
CA ALA A 107 32.37 -1.03 24.92
C ALA A 107 33.68 -1.86 25.05
N GLU A 108 33.61 -3.19 25.16
CA GLU A 108 34.76 -4.09 24.97
C GLU A 108 34.68 -4.90 23.66
N GLY A 109 33.65 -4.67 22.83
CA GLY A 109 33.48 -5.27 21.52
C GLY A 109 34.41 -4.71 20.45
N THR A 110 34.53 -5.44 19.34
CA THR A 110 35.18 -5.02 18.08
C THR A 110 34.55 -5.75 16.91
N ALA A 111 34.72 -5.25 15.68
CA ALA A 111 34.35 -5.93 14.43
C ALA A 111 34.86 -7.38 14.26
N ASP A 112 35.89 -7.83 15.00
CA ASP A 112 36.37 -9.23 15.00
C ASP A 112 35.55 -10.18 15.90
N SER A 113 34.54 -9.68 16.63
CA SER A 113 33.82 -10.41 17.69
C SER A 113 32.65 -11.27 17.17
N GLU A 114 32.29 -12.35 17.88
CA GLU A 114 31.06 -13.13 17.61
C GLU A 114 30.01 -12.89 18.71
N TYR A 115 28.79 -12.50 18.34
CA TYR A 115 27.68 -12.25 19.28
C TYR A 115 26.53 -13.25 19.17
N ARG A 116 25.94 -13.61 20.32
CA ARG A 116 24.70 -14.40 20.45
C ARG A 116 23.86 -13.91 21.63
N VAL A 117 22.52 -14.03 21.55
CA VAL A 117 21.59 -13.63 22.62
C VAL A 117 20.65 -14.79 22.99
N ALA A 118 20.43 -15.02 24.28
CA ALA A 118 19.54 -16.07 24.80
C ALA A 118 18.55 -15.53 25.85
N ALA A 119 17.24 -15.70 25.61
CA ALA A 119 16.19 -15.34 26.57
C ALA A 119 16.26 -16.21 27.85
N VAL A 120 15.98 -15.63 29.02
CA VAL A 120 16.12 -16.27 30.35
C VAL A 120 14.75 -16.48 31.02
N VAL A 121 13.79 -16.99 30.23
CA VAL A 121 12.39 -17.22 30.63
C VAL A 121 12.28 -17.97 31.97
N ARG A 122 11.76 -17.28 32.99
CA ARG A 122 11.56 -17.79 34.36
C ARG A 122 12.84 -18.33 35.02
N GLY A 123 13.98 -17.68 34.78
CA GLY A 123 15.27 -18.09 35.32
C GLY A 123 15.85 -19.34 34.64
N ARG A 124 15.38 -19.67 33.44
CA ARG A 124 15.95 -20.69 32.56
C ARG A 124 16.32 -20.05 31.24
N GLU A 125 17.59 -20.17 30.89
CA GLU A 125 18.08 -19.85 29.56
C GLU A 125 17.44 -20.76 28.52
N GLN A 126 16.98 -20.17 27.41
CA GLN A 126 16.47 -20.88 26.24
C GLN A 126 17.63 -21.22 25.28
N GLN A 127 17.32 -21.62 24.06
CA GLN A 127 18.32 -21.65 22.98
C GLN A 127 18.79 -20.21 22.69
N ALA A 128 20.10 -20.04 22.46
CA ALA A 128 20.65 -18.78 21.98
C ALA A 128 20.34 -18.60 20.49
N SER A 129 20.31 -17.35 20.03
CA SER A 129 20.29 -16.99 18.61
C SER A 129 21.44 -17.65 17.85
N GLU A 130 21.36 -17.60 16.52
CA GLU A 130 22.57 -17.78 15.73
C GLU A 130 23.59 -16.66 15.93
N ALA A 131 24.82 -16.93 15.49
CA ALA A 131 25.96 -16.05 15.63
C ALA A 131 25.91 -14.95 14.58
N VAL A 132 26.14 -13.71 15.01
CA VAL A 132 26.40 -12.59 14.10
C VAL A 132 27.74 -11.95 14.39
N ALA A 133 28.36 -11.42 13.33
CA ALA A 133 29.54 -10.56 13.40
C ALA A 133 29.10 -9.10 13.24
N PRO A 134 29.77 -8.12 13.88
CA PRO A 134 29.42 -6.71 13.72
C PRO A 134 29.63 -6.20 12.30
N TRP A 135 28.70 -5.37 11.85
CA TRP A 135 28.84 -4.61 10.61
C TRP A 135 29.94 -3.56 10.77
N ALA A 136 31.08 -3.78 10.11
CA ALA A 136 32.29 -2.97 10.30
C ALA A 136 32.20 -1.56 9.72
N ASP A 137 31.38 -1.36 8.68
CA ASP A 137 31.18 -0.08 8.00
C ASP A 137 29.91 0.67 8.48
N GLY A 138 29.28 0.21 9.57
CA GLY A 138 28.09 0.84 10.16
C GLY A 138 26.75 0.52 9.48
N HIS A 139 26.77 -0.32 8.44
CA HIS A 139 25.62 -0.72 7.61
C HIS A 139 25.85 -2.12 7.02
N LEU A 140 24.79 -2.73 6.49
CA LEU A 140 24.86 -3.96 5.70
C LEU A 140 24.57 -3.65 4.23
N ASP A 141 25.48 -4.02 3.34
CA ASP A 141 25.19 -4.09 1.90
C ASP A 141 24.80 -5.53 1.53
N ILE A 142 23.55 -5.74 1.10
CA ILE A 142 23.04 -6.99 0.53
C ILE A 142 23.37 -6.98 -0.98
N PRO A 143 24.28 -7.84 -1.48
CA PRO A 143 24.68 -7.82 -2.88
C PRO A 143 23.54 -8.16 -3.84
N LEU A 144 23.40 -7.37 -4.91
CA LEU A 144 22.39 -7.54 -5.94
C LEU A 144 22.97 -8.03 -7.27
N GLN A 145 22.22 -8.85 -7.99
CA GLN A 145 22.56 -9.31 -9.34
C GLN A 145 21.82 -8.47 -10.39
N GLN A 146 22.31 -7.24 -10.61
CA GLN A 146 21.69 -6.27 -11.53
C GLN A 146 21.35 -6.93 -12.90
N PRO A 147 20.09 -6.85 -13.35
CA PRO A 147 19.66 -7.38 -14.63
C PRO A 147 20.42 -6.77 -15.82
N GLU A 148 20.55 -7.54 -16.91
CA GLU A 148 20.99 -6.96 -18.18
C GLU A 148 19.90 -6.02 -18.71
N GLY A 149 20.31 -4.81 -19.10
CA GLY A 149 19.47 -3.86 -19.82
C GLY A 149 19.09 -4.35 -21.23
N GLY A 150 18.18 -3.63 -21.88
CA GLY A 150 17.66 -4.01 -23.20
C GLY A 150 17.39 -2.81 -24.10
N THR A 151 16.74 -3.09 -25.24
CA THR A 151 16.34 -2.08 -26.22
C THR A 151 14.86 -2.27 -26.55
N THR A 152 14.07 -1.20 -26.57
CA THR A 152 12.64 -1.24 -26.93
C THR A 152 12.42 -1.45 -28.43
N PRO A 153 11.19 -1.77 -28.89
CA PRO A 153 10.88 -1.91 -30.32
C PRO A 153 11.24 -0.68 -31.18
N VAL A 154 11.25 0.52 -30.59
CA VAL A 154 11.60 1.78 -31.28
C VAL A 154 13.10 2.12 -31.24
N GLY A 155 13.93 1.30 -30.58
CA GLY A 155 15.39 1.50 -30.51
C GLY A 155 15.85 2.38 -29.34
N GLU A 156 15.05 2.54 -28.30
CA GLU A 156 15.47 3.17 -27.03
C GLU A 156 16.16 2.12 -26.14
N ASP A 157 17.42 2.36 -25.77
CA ASP A 157 18.17 1.53 -24.82
C ASP A 157 17.80 1.89 -23.37
N TYR A 158 17.65 0.87 -22.51
CA TYR A 158 17.37 1.03 -21.08
C TYR A 158 18.25 0.11 -20.23
N THR A 159 18.45 0.47 -18.97
CA THR A 159 19.06 -0.37 -17.92
C THR A 159 18.06 -0.54 -16.76
N HIS A 160 18.39 -1.34 -15.75
CA HIS A 160 17.55 -1.50 -14.55
C HIS A 160 18.19 -0.87 -13.31
N THR A 161 17.34 -0.30 -12.46
CA THR A 161 17.67 0.12 -11.09
C THR A 161 16.81 -0.65 -10.10
N ALA A 162 17.40 -1.08 -8.98
CA ALA A 162 16.64 -1.56 -7.84
C ALA A 162 15.71 -0.44 -7.37
N ASN A 163 14.50 -0.78 -6.93
CA ASN A 163 13.42 0.17 -6.73
C ASN A 163 12.71 -0.13 -5.40
N ASP A 164 11.38 -0.19 -5.37
CA ASP A 164 10.62 -0.56 -4.18
C ASP A 164 10.92 -2.01 -3.75
N VAL A 165 10.90 -2.27 -2.44
CA VAL A 165 11.21 -3.56 -1.81
C VAL A 165 10.11 -3.95 -0.82
N SER A 166 9.86 -5.24 -0.69
CA SER A 166 9.04 -5.82 0.39
C SER A 166 9.76 -7.03 1.01
N VAL A 167 9.21 -7.59 2.09
CA VAL A 167 9.85 -8.64 2.88
C VAL A 167 8.89 -9.75 3.29
N GLY A 168 9.44 -10.96 3.41
CA GLY A 168 8.77 -12.15 3.93
C GLY A 168 9.78 -13.26 4.24
N ASP A 169 9.47 -14.09 5.22
CA ASP A 169 10.22 -15.31 5.57
C ASP A 169 9.83 -16.39 4.54
N VAL A 170 10.66 -16.69 3.53
CA VAL A 170 10.20 -17.55 2.41
C VAL A 170 10.55 -19.03 2.58
N ASP A 171 11.43 -19.39 3.52
CA ASP A 171 11.85 -20.78 3.78
C ASP A 171 11.40 -21.32 5.17
N GLY A 172 11.02 -20.44 6.10
CA GLY A 172 10.44 -20.76 7.40
C GLY A 172 11.45 -20.81 8.56
N ASP A 173 12.66 -20.27 8.40
CA ASP A 173 13.68 -20.21 9.45
C ASP A 173 13.44 -19.08 10.49
N GLY A 174 12.74 -18.01 10.10
CA GLY A 174 12.41 -16.85 10.92
C GLY A 174 13.18 -15.56 10.58
N GLN A 175 14.01 -15.54 9.54
CA GLN A 175 14.61 -14.33 8.97
C GLN A 175 13.73 -13.76 7.84
N TYR A 176 14.18 -12.68 7.19
CA TYR A 176 13.44 -12.04 6.10
C TYR A 176 14.29 -12.03 4.83
N GLU A 177 13.72 -12.56 3.75
CA GLU A 177 14.17 -12.31 2.39
C GLU A 177 13.66 -10.95 1.91
N PHE A 178 14.46 -10.31 1.08
CA PHE A 178 14.16 -9.03 0.45
C PHE A 178 13.68 -9.28 -0.98
N VAL A 179 12.41 -8.96 -1.22
CA VAL A 179 11.78 -9.05 -2.54
C VAL A 179 11.93 -7.70 -3.23
N VAL A 180 12.70 -7.65 -4.32
CA VAL A 180 13.19 -6.43 -4.96
C VAL A 180 12.54 -6.23 -6.31
N LYS A 181 11.83 -5.12 -6.49
CA LYS A 181 11.41 -4.66 -7.82
C LYS A 181 12.60 -4.01 -8.54
N TRP A 182 12.88 -4.45 -9.76
CA TRP A 182 13.76 -3.77 -10.70
C TRP A 182 12.93 -2.96 -11.68
N ASP A 183 13.04 -1.64 -11.57
CA ASP A 183 12.41 -0.70 -12.50
C ASP A 183 13.40 -0.38 -13.64
N PRO A 184 12.98 -0.48 -14.92
CA PRO A 184 13.82 -0.06 -16.04
C PRO A 184 13.89 1.47 -16.11
N THR A 185 15.03 2.03 -16.50
CA THR A 185 15.28 3.48 -16.59
C THR A 185 14.43 4.23 -17.62
N ASN A 186 13.51 3.54 -18.31
CA ASN A 186 12.49 4.09 -19.19
C ASN A 186 11.06 3.67 -18.77
N SER A 187 10.84 3.39 -17.49
CA SER A 187 9.49 3.29 -16.90
C SER A 187 8.68 4.57 -17.12
N LYS A 188 7.37 4.51 -16.87
CA LYS A 188 6.42 5.57 -17.22
C LYS A 188 5.37 5.75 -16.12
N ASP A 189 5.00 6.99 -15.81
CA ASP A 189 3.65 7.23 -15.30
C ASP A 189 2.63 6.95 -16.43
N VAL A 190 1.41 6.55 -16.09
CA VAL A 190 0.40 6.17 -17.08
C VAL A 190 0.00 7.32 -18.02
N SER A 191 0.21 8.59 -17.63
CA SER A 191 -0.02 9.76 -18.52
C SER A 191 1.07 9.94 -19.59
N GLN A 192 2.18 9.20 -19.49
CA GLN A 192 3.35 9.32 -20.36
C GLN A 192 3.33 8.25 -21.46
N VAL A 193 3.57 8.66 -22.71
CA VAL A 193 3.70 7.76 -23.87
C VAL A 193 5.09 7.13 -23.96
N GLY A 194 5.19 6.03 -24.70
CA GLY A 194 6.44 5.33 -24.97
C GLY A 194 6.46 3.89 -24.44
N TYR A 195 7.27 3.05 -25.07
CA TYR A 195 7.59 1.72 -24.57
C TYR A 195 8.34 1.78 -23.23
N THR A 196 8.31 0.66 -22.51
CA THR A 196 9.14 0.41 -21.33
C THR A 196 9.95 -0.86 -21.53
N GLY A 197 11.05 -1.01 -20.79
CA GLY A 197 11.58 -2.32 -20.47
C GLY A 197 10.62 -3.15 -19.59
N ASN A 198 10.95 -4.41 -19.36
CA ASN A 198 10.19 -5.29 -18.47
C ASN A 198 10.48 -4.93 -17.00
N THR A 199 9.46 -4.96 -16.15
CA THR A 199 9.63 -5.00 -14.69
C THR A 199 10.02 -6.41 -14.29
N LEU A 200 10.99 -6.54 -13.38
CA LEU A 200 11.45 -7.82 -12.84
C LEU A 200 11.31 -7.81 -11.32
N ILE A 201 10.87 -8.92 -10.73
CA ILE A 201 10.81 -9.12 -9.27
C ILE A 201 11.82 -10.20 -8.89
N ASP A 202 12.79 -9.87 -8.04
CA ASP A 202 13.76 -10.81 -7.48
C ASP A 202 13.43 -11.14 -6.02
N THR A 203 13.86 -12.31 -5.54
CA THR A 203 13.91 -12.63 -4.10
C THR A 203 15.35 -12.90 -3.68
N TYR A 204 15.87 -12.15 -2.70
CA TYR A 204 17.22 -12.29 -2.15
C TYR A 204 17.21 -12.65 -0.66
N THR A 205 18.08 -13.56 -0.24
CA THR A 205 18.47 -13.73 1.17
C THR A 205 19.26 -12.51 1.69
N LEU A 206 19.36 -12.39 3.01
CA LEU A 206 20.19 -11.39 3.69
C LEU A 206 21.68 -11.39 3.27
N ASP A 207 22.21 -12.51 2.75
CA ASP A 207 23.60 -12.63 2.26
C ASP A 207 23.78 -12.36 0.75
N GLY A 208 22.71 -11.98 0.04
CA GLY A 208 22.74 -11.68 -1.40
C GLY A 208 22.61 -12.90 -2.32
N THR A 209 22.21 -14.06 -1.78
CA THR A 209 21.84 -15.21 -2.61
C THR A 209 20.51 -14.92 -3.30
N LEU A 210 20.56 -14.71 -4.62
CA LEU A 210 19.37 -14.65 -5.47
C LEU A 210 18.71 -16.04 -5.50
N LEU A 211 17.46 -16.11 -5.03
CA LEU A 211 16.68 -17.36 -4.96
C LEU A 211 15.85 -17.55 -6.23
N ASN A 212 15.17 -16.49 -6.68
CA ASN A 212 14.34 -16.50 -7.89
C ASN A 212 14.23 -15.10 -8.53
N ARG A 213 13.93 -15.09 -9.84
CA ARG A 213 13.60 -13.90 -10.64
C ARG A 213 12.35 -14.15 -11.47
N ILE A 214 11.36 -13.27 -11.32
CA ILE A 214 10.12 -13.26 -12.10
C ILE A 214 10.17 -12.06 -13.05
N ASP A 215 10.37 -12.34 -14.34
CA ASP A 215 10.25 -11.36 -15.42
C ASP A 215 8.76 -11.24 -15.79
N LEU A 216 8.16 -10.05 -15.68
CA LEU A 216 6.75 -9.87 -16.01
C LEU A 216 6.46 -9.95 -17.51
N GLY A 217 7.49 -9.86 -18.36
CA GLY A 217 7.36 -9.86 -19.81
C GLY A 217 6.87 -8.53 -20.36
N VAL A 218 6.71 -8.47 -21.68
CA VAL A 218 6.35 -7.23 -22.40
C VAL A 218 4.91 -6.76 -22.16
N ASN A 219 4.04 -7.64 -21.68
CA ASN A 219 2.61 -7.38 -21.52
C ASN A 219 2.23 -6.80 -20.14
N ILE A 220 3.21 -6.51 -19.29
CA ILE A 220 3.06 -5.63 -18.13
C ILE A 220 3.97 -4.41 -18.35
N ARG A 221 3.37 -3.21 -18.41
CA ARG A 221 4.09 -1.95 -18.56
C ARG A 221 4.77 -1.55 -17.25
N SER A 222 5.95 -0.94 -17.31
CA SER A 222 6.74 -0.63 -16.11
C SER A 222 6.51 0.79 -15.59
N GLY A 223 6.35 0.91 -14.27
CA GLY A 223 6.14 2.17 -13.56
C GLY A 223 5.24 2.00 -12.32
N ALA A 224 5.21 3.04 -11.47
CA ALA A 224 4.61 3.01 -10.13
C ALA A 224 3.17 2.45 -10.07
N HIS A 225 2.30 2.84 -11.00
CA HIS A 225 0.87 2.50 -10.97
C HIS A 225 0.53 1.10 -11.50
N TYR A 226 1.51 0.38 -12.08
CA TYR A 226 1.29 -0.92 -12.72
C TYR A 226 1.48 -2.09 -11.75
N THR A 227 2.73 -2.51 -11.50
CA THR A 227 3.06 -3.69 -10.70
C THR A 227 3.00 -3.39 -9.21
N GLN A 228 1.93 -3.85 -8.57
CA GLN A 228 1.75 -3.86 -7.12
C GLN A 228 2.00 -5.30 -6.63
N PHE A 229 3.03 -5.53 -5.81
CA PHE A 229 3.50 -6.87 -5.44
C PHE A 229 3.40 -7.14 -3.93
N LEU A 230 2.58 -8.13 -3.56
CA LEU A 230 2.37 -8.54 -2.18
C LEU A 230 3.30 -9.70 -1.81
N VAL A 231 3.83 -9.66 -0.58
CA VAL A 231 4.71 -10.68 -0.01
C VAL A 231 4.22 -11.02 1.41
N TYR A 232 3.70 -12.24 1.62
CA TYR A 232 3.07 -12.64 2.88
C TYR A 232 2.83 -14.15 2.99
N ASP A 233 2.78 -14.71 4.21
CA ASP A 233 2.27 -16.07 4.52
C ASP A 233 0.74 -16.11 4.42
N LEU A 234 0.21 -16.25 3.19
CA LEU A 234 -1.23 -16.15 2.92
C LEU A 234 -1.96 -17.42 3.36
N ASP A 235 -1.40 -18.61 3.12
CA ASP A 235 -2.06 -19.87 3.46
C ASP A 235 -1.90 -20.28 4.94
N GLY A 236 -0.76 -19.97 5.58
CA GLY A 236 -0.45 -20.29 6.97
C GLY A 236 0.48 -21.48 7.22
N ASP A 237 1.20 -21.99 6.21
CA ASP A 237 2.28 -22.97 6.39
C ASP A 237 3.50 -22.37 7.10
N GLY A 238 3.66 -21.04 7.02
CA GLY A 238 4.73 -20.28 7.65
C GLY A 238 5.87 -19.91 6.74
N ARG A 239 5.61 -19.82 5.44
CA ARG A 239 6.50 -19.27 4.42
C ARG A 239 5.70 -18.27 3.58
N ALA A 240 6.34 -17.18 3.18
CA ALA A 240 5.68 -16.16 2.37
C ALA A 240 5.53 -16.59 0.90
N GLU A 241 4.37 -16.33 0.33
CA GLU A 241 4.15 -16.32 -1.13
C GLU A 241 4.33 -14.90 -1.69
N LEU A 242 4.61 -14.80 -3.01
CA LEU A 242 4.40 -13.57 -3.77
C LEU A 242 3.05 -13.64 -4.50
N MET A 243 2.27 -12.56 -4.51
CA MET A 243 1.04 -12.48 -5.32
C MET A 243 0.94 -11.13 -6.04
N PHE A 244 0.73 -11.15 -7.37
CA PHE A 244 0.60 -9.94 -8.19
C PHE A 244 0.01 -10.18 -9.58
N LYS A 245 -0.27 -9.07 -10.28
CA LYS A 245 -0.76 -9.04 -11.67
C LYS A 245 0.32 -9.52 -12.65
N THR A 246 -0.05 -10.43 -13.53
CA THR A 246 0.79 -11.06 -14.55
C THR A 246 0.07 -11.09 -15.91
N ALA A 247 0.75 -11.53 -16.96
CA ALA A 247 0.23 -11.54 -18.33
C ALA A 247 0.84 -12.67 -19.18
N PRO A 248 0.37 -12.93 -20.41
CA PRO A 248 1.09 -13.80 -21.34
C PRO A 248 2.55 -13.32 -21.50
N GLY A 249 3.51 -14.20 -21.27
CA GLY A 249 4.94 -13.88 -21.35
C GLY A 249 5.61 -13.64 -20.00
N THR A 250 4.85 -13.49 -18.90
CA THR A 250 5.41 -13.53 -17.55
C THR A 250 6.09 -14.88 -17.28
N LYS A 251 7.31 -14.83 -16.74
CA LYS A 251 8.27 -15.93 -16.68
C LYS A 251 9.01 -15.95 -15.35
N SER A 252 9.04 -17.09 -14.67
CA SER A 252 9.83 -17.30 -13.45
C SER A 252 11.09 -18.11 -13.73
N THR A 253 12.14 -17.82 -12.95
CA THR A 253 13.46 -18.45 -12.98
C THR A 253 13.90 -18.76 -11.56
N THR A 254 14.13 -20.04 -11.24
CA THR A 254 14.66 -20.49 -9.94
C THR A 254 16.19 -20.63 -10.03
N TYR A 255 16.93 -20.14 -9.04
CA TYR A 255 18.38 -20.22 -8.98
C TYR A 255 18.88 -21.19 -7.91
N GLY A 256 20.10 -21.68 -8.09
CA GLY A 256 20.85 -22.44 -7.10
C GLY A 256 21.86 -21.57 -6.37
N SER A 257 22.47 -22.12 -5.32
CA SER A 257 23.41 -21.40 -4.45
C SER A 257 24.76 -21.03 -5.11
N GLU A 258 25.02 -21.46 -6.36
CA GLU A 258 26.17 -20.98 -7.15
C GLU A 258 25.74 -19.98 -8.24
N GLY A 259 24.49 -19.50 -8.21
CA GLY A 259 23.89 -18.58 -9.19
C GLY A 259 23.46 -19.27 -10.49
N GLU A 260 23.37 -20.60 -10.51
CA GLU A 260 22.97 -21.37 -11.68
C GLU A 260 21.44 -21.45 -11.81
N VAL A 261 20.90 -21.38 -13.04
CA VAL A 261 19.46 -21.59 -13.27
C VAL A 261 19.12 -23.07 -13.07
N ILE A 262 18.18 -23.35 -12.17
CA ILE A 262 17.70 -24.68 -11.81
C ILE A 262 16.44 -25.04 -12.61
N GLU A 263 15.47 -24.15 -12.64
CA GLU A 263 14.19 -24.29 -13.35
C GLU A 263 13.77 -22.93 -13.93
N GLU A 264 13.04 -22.95 -15.04
CA GLU A 264 12.61 -21.76 -15.77
C GLU A 264 11.31 -22.06 -16.51
N GLY A 265 10.29 -21.19 -16.39
CA GLY A 265 8.98 -21.43 -17.00
C GLY A 265 8.09 -20.19 -17.04
N HIS A 266 7.13 -20.16 -17.98
CA HIS A 266 6.08 -19.15 -18.01
C HIS A 266 4.91 -19.53 -17.09
N VAL A 267 4.18 -18.53 -16.59
CA VAL A 267 2.92 -18.74 -15.85
C VAL A 267 1.88 -19.46 -16.72
N THR A 268 1.00 -20.25 -16.12
CA THR A 268 0.02 -21.06 -16.85
C THR A 268 -1.07 -20.19 -17.47
N LEU A 269 -1.12 -20.12 -18.79
CA LEU A 269 -2.25 -19.53 -19.53
C LEU A 269 -3.56 -20.25 -19.15
N PRO A 270 -4.62 -19.53 -18.74
CA PRO A 270 -5.91 -20.12 -18.49
C PRO A 270 -6.47 -20.86 -19.71
N LYS A 271 -7.27 -21.90 -19.45
CA LYS A 271 -7.73 -22.85 -20.47
C LYS A 271 -8.64 -22.24 -21.52
N GLU A 272 -9.23 -21.09 -21.24
CA GLU A 272 -10.10 -20.35 -22.16
C GLU A 272 -9.26 -19.51 -23.13
N ASP A 273 -8.19 -18.87 -22.65
CA ASP A 273 -7.19 -18.16 -23.47
C ASP A 273 -6.42 -19.10 -24.41
N VAL A 274 -5.98 -20.26 -23.90
CA VAL A 274 -5.37 -21.34 -24.72
C VAL A 274 -6.36 -21.89 -25.77
N ALA A 275 -7.68 -21.80 -25.53
CA ALA A 275 -8.70 -22.18 -26.49
C ALA A 275 -9.06 -21.06 -27.48
N ALA A 276 -8.87 -19.78 -27.09
CA ALA A 276 -8.96 -18.62 -27.98
C ALA A 276 -7.76 -18.54 -28.94
N GLY A 277 -6.57 -18.96 -28.48
CA GLY A 277 -5.35 -19.07 -29.27
C GLY A 277 -4.12 -18.40 -28.68
N VAL A 278 -4.25 -17.81 -27.49
CA VAL A 278 -3.23 -16.99 -26.79
C VAL A 278 -1.92 -17.77 -26.57
N THR A 279 -0.79 -17.07 -26.66
CA THR A 279 0.56 -17.62 -26.45
C THR A 279 1.48 -16.67 -25.68
N HIS A 280 2.57 -17.19 -25.14
CA HIS A 280 3.61 -16.38 -24.50
C HIS A 280 4.48 -15.57 -25.48
N ASP A 281 4.35 -15.81 -26.79
CA ASP A 281 5.10 -15.11 -27.84
C ASP A 281 4.36 -13.84 -28.34
N GLU A 282 3.21 -13.49 -27.76
CA GLU A 282 2.39 -12.32 -28.14
C GLU A 282 2.87 -11.03 -27.44
N ASP A 283 2.87 -9.92 -28.18
CA ASP A 283 3.21 -8.57 -27.70
C ASP A 283 2.00 -7.67 -27.92
N HIS A 284 1.31 -7.33 -26.83
CA HIS A 284 0.09 -6.50 -26.82
C HIS A 284 0.42 -5.00 -26.65
N ARG A 285 1.69 -4.60 -26.69
CA ARG A 285 2.09 -3.19 -26.66
C ARG A 285 1.85 -2.53 -28.02
N MET A 286 0.85 -1.66 -28.09
CA MET A 286 0.52 -0.95 -29.33
C MET A 286 1.67 -0.04 -29.79
N SER A 287 1.98 -0.05 -31.09
CA SER A 287 2.63 1.09 -31.74
C SER A 287 1.61 2.18 -32.09
N ALA A 288 2.08 3.34 -32.52
CA ALA A 288 1.20 4.41 -33.00
C ALA A 288 0.41 4.07 -34.28
N GLU A 289 0.79 3.02 -35.02
CA GLU A 289 0.00 2.48 -36.14
C GLU A 289 -1.09 1.54 -35.62
N ASP A 290 -0.76 0.63 -34.70
CA ASP A 290 -1.74 -0.30 -34.08
C ASP A 290 -2.81 0.44 -33.27
N TYR A 291 -2.45 1.51 -32.55
CA TYR A 291 -3.42 2.33 -31.82
C TYR A 291 -4.34 3.15 -32.74
N HIS A 292 -3.87 3.55 -33.94
CA HIS A 292 -4.75 4.16 -34.94
C HIS A 292 -5.75 3.14 -35.47
N ASP A 293 -5.31 1.92 -35.81
CA ASP A 293 -6.18 0.82 -36.22
C ASP A 293 -7.20 0.45 -35.13
N HIS A 294 -6.80 0.42 -33.86
CA HIS A 294 -7.67 0.20 -32.70
C HIS A 294 -8.75 1.28 -32.56
N VAL A 295 -8.39 2.57 -32.66
CA VAL A 295 -9.38 3.67 -32.63
C VAL A 295 -10.35 3.60 -33.82
N VAL A 296 -9.87 3.21 -35.00
CA VAL A 296 -10.73 2.99 -36.18
C VAL A 296 -11.71 1.84 -35.96
N ASP A 297 -11.28 0.73 -35.38
CA ASP A 297 -12.15 -0.43 -35.14
C ASP A 297 -13.12 -0.19 -33.96
N MET A 298 -12.74 0.59 -32.94
CA MET A 298 -13.66 1.17 -31.95
C MET A 298 -14.74 2.02 -32.65
N PHE A 299 -14.37 2.86 -33.60
CA PHE A 299 -15.31 3.74 -34.31
C PHE A 299 -16.24 2.97 -35.26
N LEU A 300 -15.76 1.89 -35.89
CA LEU A 300 -16.63 0.94 -36.60
C LEU A 300 -17.68 0.30 -35.68
N GLY A 301 -17.33 0.04 -34.42
CA GLY A 301 -18.24 -0.50 -33.40
C GLY A 301 -19.22 0.49 -32.77
N TRP A 302 -19.07 1.80 -32.98
CA TRP A 302 -19.79 2.86 -32.23
C TRP A 302 -21.31 2.65 -32.16
N TYR A 303 -21.94 2.32 -33.29
CA TYR A 303 -23.39 2.13 -33.40
C TYR A 303 -23.94 0.88 -32.67
N GLU A 304 -23.07 -0.02 -32.20
CA GLU A 304 -23.42 -1.19 -31.38
C GLU A 304 -22.96 -1.05 -29.93
N HIS A 305 -22.32 0.07 -29.55
CA HIS A 305 -21.86 0.30 -28.19
C HIS A 305 -23.03 0.39 -27.20
N PRO A 306 -23.00 -0.27 -26.02
CA PRO A 306 -24.14 -0.33 -25.10
C PRO A 306 -24.73 1.02 -24.71
N GLU A 307 -23.88 2.02 -24.44
CA GLU A 307 -24.33 3.37 -24.06
C GLU A 307 -24.97 4.15 -25.22
N VAL A 308 -24.55 3.90 -26.46
CA VAL A 308 -25.17 4.48 -27.68
C VAL A 308 -26.52 3.80 -27.94
N LEU A 309 -26.60 2.48 -27.77
CA LEU A 309 -27.85 1.71 -27.85
C LEU A 309 -28.84 2.00 -26.70
N ALA A 310 -28.39 2.65 -25.63
CA ALA A 310 -29.19 3.05 -24.48
C ALA A 310 -29.77 4.48 -24.58
N ASP A 311 -29.45 5.23 -25.64
CA ASP A 311 -29.64 6.68 -25.76
C ASP A 311 -28.89 7.49 -24.66
N ASN A 312 -27.83 6.94 -24.06
CA ASN A 312 -26.98 7.63 -23.07
C ASN A 312 -25.83 8.43 -23.72
N TRP A 313 -25.27 7.91 -24.82
CA TRP A 313 -24.19 8.55 -25.59
C TRP A 313 -24.67 9.08 -26.94
N PRO A 314 -23.93 10.01 -27.58
CA PRO A 314 -24.24 10.56 -28.89
C PRO A 314 -24.44 9.49 -29.97
N ALA A 315 -25.46 9.66 -30.80
CA ALA A 315 -25.85 8.65 -31.80
C ALA A 315 -24.81 8.49 -32.92
N THR A 316 -23.95 9.50 -33.11
CA THR A 316 -22.81 9.47 -34.03
C THR A 316 -21.57 10.11 -33.39
N LEU A 317 -20.40 9.76 -33.90
CA LEU A 317 -19.13 10.38 -33.49
C LEU A 317 -19.08 11.86 -33.89
N GLU A 318 -19.72 12.26 -34.99
CA GLU A 318 -19.86 13.68 -35.35
C GLU A 318 -20.62 14.48 -34.29
N GLU A 319 -21.68 13.90 -33.69
CA GLU A 319 -22.41 14.51 -32.58
C GLU A 319 -21.55 14.58 -31.31
N ALA A 320 -20.77 13.53 -31.02
CA ALA A 320 -19.82 13.52 -29.90
C ALA A 320 -18.68 14.55 -30.03
N PHE A 321 -18.23 14.81 -31.26
CA PHE A 321 -17.21 15.83 -31.54
C PHE A 321 -17.78 17.25 -31.76
N GLY A 322 -19.12 17.39 -31.79
CA GLY A 322 -19.79 18.68 -31.99
C GLY A 322 -19.66 19.24 -33.42
N ILE A 323 -19.52 18.39 -34.43
CA ILE A 323 -19.36 18.76 -35.85
C ILE A 323 -20.64 18.44 -36.66
N ASP A 324 -20.76 19.01 -37.86
CA ASP A 324 -21.89 18.71 -38.77
C ASP A 324 -21.82 17.23 -39.22
N PRO A 325 -22.92 16.44 -39.16
CA PRO A 325 -22.90 15.04 -39.61
C PRO A 325 -22.58 14.89 -41.09
N GLU A 326 -21.66 13.96 -41.42
CA GLU A 326 -21.16 13.73 -42.79
C GLU A 326 -21.37 12.28 -43.26
N TYR A 327 -21.45 11.30 -42.36
CA TYR A 327 -21.41 9.87 -42.70
C TYR A 327 -22.73 9.11 -42.43
N ASP A 328 -22.95 8.01 -43.17
CA ASP A 328 -24.03 7.04 -42.94
C ASP A 328 -23.54 5.94 -41.97
N TYR A 329 -24.35 5.56 -40.98
CA TYR A 329 -24.05 4.48 -40.03
C TYR A 329 -24.81 3.18 -40.40
N PRO A 330 -24.21 1.98 -40.24
CA PRO A 330 -22.86 1.72 -39.74
C PRO A 330 -21.78 2.20 -40.71
N LEU A 331 -20.72 2.79 -40.15
CA LEU A 331 -19.62 3.40 -40.91
C LEU A 331 -18.94 2.39 -41.83
N SER A 332 -18.43 2.85 -42.97
CA SER A 332 -17.40 2.08 -43.67
C SER A 332 -16.04 2.34 -43.03
N ARG A 333 -15.10 1.41 -43.22
CA ARG A 333 -13.72 1.51 -42.72
C ARG A 333 -13.05 2.84 -43.11
N VAL A 334 -13.33 3.37 -44.31
CA VAL A 334 -12.79 4.66 -44.80
C VAL A 334 -13.39 5.87 -44.05
N ASP A 335 -14.63 5.76 -43.62
CA ASP A 335 -15.34 6.82 -42.88
C ASP A 335 -14.89 6.82 -41.41
N ALA A 336 -14.70 5.63 -40.83
CA ALA A 336 -14.09 5.47 -39.51
C ALA A 336 -12.61 5.92 -39.47
N GLU A 337 -11.82 5.63 -40.52
CA GLU A 337 -10.46 6.17 -40.71
C GLU A 337 -10.46 7.71 -40.72
N ALA A 338 -11.40 8.34 -41.46
CA ALA A 338 -11.52 9.80 -41.50
C ALA A 338 -11.95 10.42 -40.15
N LEU A 339 -12.77 9.73 -39.36
CA LEU A 339 -13.17 10.15 -38.03
C LEU A 339 -12.06 9.94 -37.00
N ALA A 340 -11.28 8.85 -37.08
CA ALA A 340 -10.11 8.61 -36.23
C ALA A 340 -9.01 9.66 -36.48
N ASP A 341 -8.76 9.98 -37.76
CA ASP A 341 -7.89 11.09 -38.15
C ASP A 341 -8.40 12.44 -37.59
N HIS A 342 -9.72 12.67 -37.61
CA HIS A 342 -10.31 13.87 -36.98
C HIS A 342 -10.09 13.89 -35.46
N LEU A 343 -10.27 12.77 -34.74
CA LEU A 343 -9.99 12.69 -33.31
C LEU A 343 -8.53 13.06 -33.01
N MET A 344 -7.59 12.42 -33.73
CA MET A 344 -6.15 12.53 -33.44
C MET A 344 -5.52 13.85 -33.90
N ASP A 345 -5.92 14.40 -35.04
CA ASP A 345 -5.25 15.57 -35.64
C ASP A 345 -6.00 16.90 -35.42
N VAL A 346 -7.28 16.87 -35.03
CA VAL A 346 -8.14 18.07 -34.93
C VAL A 346 -8.81 18.20 -33.56
N TYR A 347 -9.56 17.19 -33.13
CA TYR A 347 -10.40 17.29 -31.93
C TYR A 347 -9.57 17.26 -30.64
N ALA A 348 -8.79 16.20 -30.40
CA ALA A 348 -8.00 16.09 -29.17
C ALA A 348 -6.93 17.20 -29.05
N PRO A 349 -6.16 17.56 -30.11
CA PRO A 349 -5.27 18.72 -30.08
C PRO A 349 -6.01 20.05 -29.89
N GLY A 350 -7.28 20.14 -30.32
CA GLY A 350 -8.15 21.29 -30.10
C GLY A 350 -8.60 21.46 -28.64
N ARG A 351 -8.68 20.37 -27.87
CA ARG A 351 -8.99 20.37 -26.43
C ARG A 351 -7.74 20.61 -25.56
N SER A 352 -6.56 20.12 -25.98
CA SER A 352 -5.26 20.50 -25.39
C SER A 352 -4.10 20.26 -26.34
N GLU A 353 -3.13 21.19 -26.41
CA GLU A 353 -1.93 21.06 -27.25
C GLU A 353 -1.01 19.89 -26.84
N ASN A 354 -1.20 19.36 -25.62
CA ASN A 354 -0.47 18.19 -25.11
C ASN A 354 -1.13 16.84 -25.48
N ASN A 355 -2.28 16.83 -26.17
CA ASN A 355 -2.98 15.61 -26.58
C ASN A 355 -2.40 15.08 -27.90
N ARG A 356 -1.30 14.31 -27.81
CA ARG A 356 -0.47 13.89 -28.95
C ARG A 356 -0.75 12.43 -29.34
N LEU A 357 -2.00 12.12 -29.71
CA LEU A 357 -2.46 10.74 -29.95
C LEU A 357 -1.73 10.02 -31.09
N ARG A 358 -1.14 10.75 -32.06
CA ARG A 358 -0.25 10.20 -33.10
C ARG A 358 1.11 9.71 -32.58
N GLU A 359 1.39 9.89 -31.29
CA GLU A 359 2.61 9.47 -30.59
C GLU A 359 2.29 8.52 -29.42
N PHE A 360 1.07 7.99 -29.38
CA PHE A 360 0.65 6.99 -28.39
C PHE A 360 1.23 5.63 -28.77
N GLU A 361 2.16 5.13 -27.96
CA GLU A 361 2.78 3.82 -28.13
C GLU A 361 3.21 3.23 -26.78
N GLY A 362 3.41 1.92 -26.74
CA GLY A 362 3.94 1.18 -25.58
C GLY A 362 2.93 0.85 -24.49
N PHE A 363 1.63 1.10 -24.70
CA PHE A 363 0.53 0.74 -23.79
C PHE A 363 -0.05 -0.64 -24.13
N VAL A 364 -0.59 -1.32 -23.11
CA VAL A 364 -1.20 -2.65 -23.19
C VAL A 364 -2.69 -2.55 -22.84
N VAL A 365 -3.48 -1.97 -23.76
CA VAL A 365 -4.93 -1.73 -23.58
C VAL A 365 -5.81 -2.89 -24.07
N ASP A 366 -5.20 -3.94 -24.62
CA ASP A 366 -5.84 -5.22 -24.97
C ASP A 366 -5.00 -6.38 -24.39
N GLY A 367 -5.42 -7.62 -24.64
CA GLY A 367 -4.75 -8.85 -24.21
C GLY A 367 -5.22 -9.33 -22.83
N PRO A 368 -5.08 -10.64 -22.55
CA PRO A 368 -5.44 -11.21 -21.25
C PRO A 368 -4.61 -10.64 -20.10
N GLU A 369 -5.23 -10.56 -18.93
CA GLU A 369 -4.61 -10.14 -17.68
C GLU A 369 -4.84 -11.22 -16.63
N TYR A 370 -3.83 -11.52 -15.82
CA TYR A 370 -3.86 -12.60 -14.85
C TYR A 370 -3.49 -12.12 -13.44
N LEU A 371 -3.94 -12.86 -12.43
CA LEU A 371 -3.44 -12.80 -11.07
C LEU A 371 -2.75 -14.14 -10.77
N THR A 372 -1.46 -14.10 -10.44
CA THR A 372 -0.67 -15.31 -10.12
C THR A 372 -0.16 -15.23 -8.69
N VAL A 373 -0.08 -16.39 -8.03
CA VAL A 373 0.62 -16.58 -6.77
C VAL A 373 1.79 -17.55 -6.95
N PHE A 374 2.93 -17.22 -6.34
CA PHE A 374 4.22 -17.90 -6.46
C PHE A 374 4.77 -18.29 -5.09
N ASP A 375 5.39 -19.46 -4.98
CA ASP A 375 6.15 -19.89 -3.81
C ASP A 375 7.37 -18.97 -3.60
N GLY A 376 7.50 -18.34 -2.43
CA GLY A 376 8.50 -17.29 -2.18
C GLY A 376 9.95 -17.72 -2.36
N LEU A 377 10.26 -18.97 -1.99
CA LEU A 377 11.61 -19.54 -2.07
C LEU A 377 12.00 -19.84 -3.50
N THR A 378 11.15 -20.56 -4.23
CA THR A 378 11.48 -21.08 -5.57
C THR A 378 11.06 -20.16 -6.71
N GLY A 379 10.15 -19.22 -6.46
CA GLY A 379 9.44 -18.48 -7.49
C GLY A 379 8.51 -19.36 -8.34
N GLN A 380 8.22 -20.60 -7.94
CA GLN A 380 7.37 -21.50 -8.71
C GLN A 380 5.92 -21.01 -8.70
N GLU A 381 5.25 -21.01 -9.86
CA GLU A 381 3.81 -20.83 -9.94
C GLU A 381 3.06 -21.86 -9.06
N LEU A 382 2.15 -21.37 -8.23
CA LEU A 382 1.24 -22.18 -7.41
C LEU A 382 -0.18 -22.21 -8.00
N ASP A 383 -0.74 -21.05 -8.36
CA ASP A 383 -2.02 -20.93 -9.08
C ASP A 383 -2.09 -19.61 -9.89
N THR A 384 -2.82 -19.63 -11.01
CA THR A 384 -3.06 -18.46 -11.87
C THR A 384 -4.53 -18.40 -12.30
N ILE A 385 -5.15 -17.25 -12.07
CA ILE A 385 -6.54 -16.95 -12.47
C ILE A 385 -6.60 -15.70 -13.36
N PRO A 386 -7.68 -15.47 -14.13
CA PRO A 386 -7.92 -14.19 -14.78
C PRO A 386 -7.96 -13.05 -13.75
N TYR A 387 -7.36 -11.91 -14.08
CA TYR A 387 -7.29 -10.76 -13.19
C TYR A 387 -8.68 -10.12 -13.03
N ASN A 388 -9.24 -10.20 -11.82
CA ASN A 388 -10.37 -9.40 -11.39
C ASN A 388 -9.85 -8.34 -10.41
N PRO A 389 -9.99 -7.02 -10.66
CA PRO A 389 -10.85 -6.36 -11.66
C PRO A 389 -10.31 -6.28 -13.10
N GLY A 390 -11.04 -6.86 -14.05
CA GLY A 390 -10.69 -6.88 -15.47
C GLY A 390 -10.87 -5.52 -16.19
N ARG A 391 -10.09 -5.31 -17.25
CA ARG A 391 -9.95 -4.04 -17.99
C ARG A 391 -11.25 -3.43 -18.53
N GLY A 392 -12.06 -4.22 -19.24
CA GLY A 392 -13.26 -3.74 -19.93
C GLY A 392 -12.95 -3.13 -21.30
N ASP A 393 -12.34 -1.94 -21.33
CA ASP A 393 -11.95 -1.20 -22.54
C ASP A 393 -10.61 -0.46 -22.37
N ASP A 394 -10.21 0.36 -23.34
CA ASP A 394 -8.95 1.12 -23.33
C ASP A 394 -8.92 2.34 -22.40
N GLY A 395 -9.99 2.57 -21.62
CA GLY A 395 -10.18 3.74 -20.79
C GLY A 395 -11.40 4.57 -21.15
N LEU A 396 -12.09 4.28 -22.27
CA LEU A 396 -13.30 5.01 -22.71
C LEU A 396 -14.38 5.10 -21.61
N LEU A 397 -14.83 3.96 -21.06
CA LEU A 397 -15.77 3.91 -19.93
C LEU A 397 -15.13 4.28 -18.58
N TRP A 398 -13.80 4.31 -18.49
CA TRP A 398 -13.08 4.83 -17.32
C TRP A 398 -12.90 6.36 -17.37
N GLY A 399 -13.31 7.02 -18.45
CA GLY A 399 -13.29 8.49 -18.59
C GLY A 399 -11.96 9.07 -19.08
N ASP A 400 -11.09 8.26 -19.68
CA ASP A 400 -9.77 8.67 -20.17
C ASP A 400 -9.81 9.55 -21.43
N TYR A 401 -10.93 9.53 -22.16
CA TYR A 401 -11.18 10.41 -23.30
C TYR A 401 -12.02 11.65 -22.94
N ALA A 402 -12.71 11.63 -21.79
CA ALA A 402 -13.74 12.61 -21.45
C ALA A 402 -13.15 13.96 -21.03
N MET A 403 -12.07 13.95 -20.25
CA MET A 403 -11.41 15.17 -19.76
C MET A 403 -10.68 15.92 -20.90
N SER A 404 -10.36 17.21 -20.71
CA SER A 404 -9.65 18.02 -21.73
C SER A 404 -8.26 17.50 -22.09
N ARG A 405 -7.67 16.70 -21.20
CA ARG A 405 -6.52 15.82 -21.44
C ARG A 405 -7.05 14.45 -21.83
N VAL A 406 -6.78 14.04 -23.08
CA VAL A 406 -7.15 12.72 -23.61
C VAL A 406 -5.95 11.80 -23.41
N GLU A 407 -6.10 10.84 -22.50
CA GLU A 407 -5.01 10.03 -21.95
C GLU A 407 -5.45 8.56 -21.83
N PRO A 408 -5.58 7.82 -22.96
CA PRO A 408 -5.99 6.41 -22.96
C PRO A 408 -5.05 5.56 -22.09
N GLY A 409 -5.57 4.51 -21.44
CA GLY A 409 -4.75 3.69 -20.54
C GLY A 409 -4.35 4.38 -19.22
N ASN A 410 -4.92 5.54 -18.86
CA ASN A 410 -4.58 6.26 -17.62
C ASN A 410 -5.39 5.75 -16.42
N ARG A 411 -6.69 6.02 -16.37
CA ARG A 411 -7.57 5.69 -15.24
C ARG A 411 -7.82 4.19 -15.13
N VAL A 412 -7.85 3.50 -16.28
CA VAL A 412 -8.00 2.04 -16.33
C VAL A 412 -6.79 1.32 -15.72
N ASP A 413 -5.55 1.77 -15.95
CA ASP A 413 -4.35 1.09 -15.43
C ASP A 413 -3.78 1.75 -14.15
N ARG A 414 -4.68 2.28 -13.31
CA ARG A 414 -4.36 2.66 -11.93
C ARG A 414 -4.61 1.48 -10.99
N PHE A 415 -3.58 0.70 -10.65
CA PHE A 415 -3.71 -0.45 -9.75
C PHE A 415 -3.29 -0.10 -8.32
N LEU A 416 -3.88 -0.78 -7.33
CA LEU A 416 -3.42 -0.79 -5.94
C LEU A 416 -3.49 -2.23 -5.38
N ALA A 417 -2.68 -2.54 -4.37
CA ALA A 417 -2.77 -3.81 -3.64
C ALA A 417 -2.47 -3.63 -2.14
N GLY A 418 -2.87 -4.61 -1.33
CA GLY A 418 -2.47 -4.71 0.07
C GLY A 418 -2.86 -6.05 0.72
N VAL A 419 -2.42 -6.26 1.96
CA VAL A 419 -2.82 -7.42 2.79
C VAL A 419 -3.75 -6.95 3.91
N VAL A 420 -4.69 -7.79 4.34
CA VAL A 420 -5.74 -7.40 5.30
C VAL A 420 -6.34 -8.59 6.06
N HIS A 421 -6.59 -8.46 7.37
CA HIS A 421 -7.18 -9.52 8.19
C HIS A 421 -8.72 -9.46 8.24
N LEU A 422 -9.38 -9.88 7.16
CA LEU A 422 -10.85 -9.75 6.97
C LEU A 422 -11.71 -10.68 7.85
N ASP A 423 -11.14 -11.68 8.51
CA ASP A 423 -11.82 -12.45 9.59
C ASP A 423 -11.22 -12.15 10.98
N GLY A 424 -10.27 -11.22 11.03
CA GLY A 424 -9.50 -10.88 12.23
C GLY A 424 -8.46 -11.91 12.63
N ARG A 425 -8.03 -12.80 11.73
CA ARG A 425 -7.02 -13.85 12.03
C ARG A 425 -6.12 -14.23 10.88
N THR A 426 -6.68 -14.45 9.70
CA THR A 426 -5.95 -14.87 8.50
C THR A 426 -5.86 -13.72 7.51
N PRO A 427 -4.70 -13.52 6.87
CA PRO A 427 -4.58 -12.54 5.80
C PRO A 427 -5.43 -12.93 4.59
N SER A 428 -6.00 -11.92 3.95
CA SER A 428 -6.53 -11.94 2.59
C SER A 428 -5.73 -10.93 1.76
N ALA A 429 -5.53 -11.21 0.48
CA ALA A 429 -4.92 -10.29 -0.46
C ALA A 429 -5.99 -9.38 -1.10
N ILE A 430 -5.69 -8.08 -1.21
CA ILE A 430 -6.53 -7.08 -1.89
C ILE A 430 -5.84 -6.67 -3.18
N PHE A 431 -6.60 -6.66 -4.27
CA PHE A 431 -6.23 -6.02 -5.54
C PHE A 431 -7.33 -5.08 -6.00
N ALA A 432 -6.94 -3.91 -6.50
CA ALA A 432 -7.85 -2.86 -6.89
C ALA A 432 -7.44 -2.19 -8.19
N ARG A 433 -8.42 -1.62 -8.91
CA ARG A 433 -8.23 -0.91 -10.18
C ARG A 433 -9.18 0.28 -10.30
N GLY A 434 -8.60 1.41 -10.70
CA GLY A 434 -9.27 2.70 -10.81
C GLY A 434 -9.57 3.32 -9.44
N TYR A 435 -9.42 4.64 -9.37
CA TYR A 435 -9.82 5.43 -8.20
C TYR A 435 -10.31 6.84 -8.54
N TYR A 436 -9.94 7.39 -9.70
CA TYR A 436 -10.43 8.69 -10.19
C TYR A 436 -11.89 8.68 -10.66
N THR A 437 -12.37 7.55 -11.18
CA THR A 437 -13.70 7.39 -11.76
C THR A 437 -14.35 6.13 -11.23
N ARG A 438 -14.42 5.02 -11.99
CA ARG A 438 -14.77 3.71 -11.42
C ARG A 438 -13.69 3.28 -10.43
N SER A 439 -14.11 2.73 -9.30
CA SER A 439 -13.26 2.15 -8.28
C SER A 439 -13.69 0.71 -8.05
N VAL A 440 -12.78 -0.25 -8.22
CA VAL A 440 -13.05 -1.67 -7.94
C VAL A 440 -11.99 -2.24 -7.01
N ILE A 441 -12.42 -2.91 -5.94
CA ILE A 441 -11.58 -3.58 -4.94
C ILE A 441 -12.04 -5.03 -4.83
N VAL A 442 -11.12 -5.99 -4.94
CA VAL A 442 -11.40 -7.43 -4.89
C VAL A 442 -10.52 -8.09 -3.82
N ALA A 443 -11.18 -8.75 -2.87
CA ALA A 443 -10.53 -9.54 -1.84
C ALA A 443 -10.35 -10.99 -2.29
N HIS A 444 -9.17 -11.56 -2.03
CA HIS A 444 -8.80 -12.93 -2.36
C HIS A 444 -8.25 -13.66 -1.13
N ASP A 445 -8.68 -14.90 -0.94
CA ASP A 445 -8.09 -15.85 0.02
C ASP A 445 -7.22 -16.87 -0.76
N PHE A 446 -6.06 -17.25 -0.22
CA PHE A 446 -5.24 -18.37 -0.73
C PHE A 446 -5.30 -19.55 0.25
N ASP A 447 -5.22 -20.79 -0.23
CA ASP A 447 -5.29 -22.00 0.60
C ASP A 447 -4.22 -23.06 0.32
N GLY A 448 -3.05 -22.64 -0.16
CA GLY A 448 -1.90 -23.51 -0.45
C GLY A 448 -2.04 -24.28 -1.76
N GLU A 449 -3.26 -24.39 -2.29
CA GLU A 449 -3.52 -24.93 -3.64
C GLU A 449 -4.11 -23.89 -4.60
N ARG A 450 -4.94 -22.91 -4.16
CA ARG A 450 -5.69 -22.03 -5.08
C ARG A 450 -6.00 -20.63 -4.55
N ILE A 451 -6.06 -19.68 -5.48
CA ILE A 451 -6.65 -18.36 -5.27
C ILE A 451 -8.18 -18.48 -5.25
N ARG A 452 -8.85 -17.77 -4.35
CA ARG A 452 -10.32 -17.65 -4.28
C ARG A 452 -10.75 -16.21 -4.06
N GLU A 453 -11.53 -15.68 -4.99
CA GLU A 453 -12.30 -14.46 -4.75
C GLU A 453 -13.21 -14.64 -3.52
N ARG A 454 -13.13 -13.69 -2.60
CA ARG A 454 -13.87 -13.64 -1.33
C ARG A 454 -15.06 -12.68 -1.43
N TRP A 455 -14.81 -11.48 -1.98
CA TRP A 455 -15.83 -10.48 -2.33
C TRP A 455 -15.27 -9.47 -3.35
N VAL A 456 -16.19 -8.75 -4.01
CA VAL A 456 -15.91 -7.64 -4.93
C VAL A 456 -16.71 -6.42 -4.46
N ALA A 457 -16.05 -5.27 -4.32
CA ALA A 457 -16.67 -3.96 -4.15
C ALA A 457 -16.40 -3.14 -5.41
N ASP A 458 -17.43 -2.88 -6.22
CA ASP A 458 -17.34 -2.21 -7.51
C ASP A 458 -18.30 -1.03 -7.54
N SER A 459 -17.79 0.19 -7.73
CA SER A 459 -18.65 1.38 -7.87
C SER A 459 -19.55 1.34 -9.11
N GLY A 460 -19.25 0.47 -10.08
CA GLY A 460 -19.70 0.60 -11.46
C GLY A 460 -19.05 1.79 -12.16
N HIS A 461 -19.18 1.85 -13.48
CA HIS A 461 -18.73 3.00 -14.27
C HIS A 461 -19.54 4.25 -13.90
N VAL A 462 -18.87 5.41 -13.90
CA VAL A 462 -19.53 6.71 -13.74
C VAL A 462 -20.24 7.05 -15.06
N PRO A 463 -21.56 7.34 -15.06
CA PRO A 463 -22.24 7.80 -16.27
C PRO A 463 -21.61 9.06 -16.84
N MET A 464 -21.53 9.12 -18.17
CA MET A 464 -21.09 10.30 -18.92
C MET A 464 -22.08 10.53 -20.07
N ASP A 465 -22.47 11.79 -20.29
CA ASP A 465 -23.35 12.17 -21.41
C ASP A 465 -22.58 12.15 -22.76
N ASN A 466 -21.24 12.27 -22.71
CA ASN A 466 -20.35 12.16 -23.87
C ASN A 466 -18.95 11.70 -23.44
N PRO A 467 -18.45 10.52 -23.84
CA PRO A 467 -17.14 10.02 -23.41
C PRO A 467 -15.94 10.81 -23.97
N PHE A 468 -16.19 11.79 -24.87
CA PHE A 468 -15.16 12.67 -25.42
C PHE A 468 -15.18 14.11 -24.87
N ASP A 469 -16.20 14.51 -24.10
CA ASP A 469 -16.31 15.86 -23.49
C ASP A 469 -17.19 15.87 -22.22
N ASP A 470 -16.67 15.35 -21.11
CA ASP A 470 -17.36 15.27 -19.80
C ASP A 470 -16.34 15.33 -18.62
N THR A 471 -16.83 15.41 -17.38
CA THR A 471 -16.04 15.56 -16.15
C THR A 471 -16.36 14.49 -15.08
N PRO A 472 -16.05 13.21 -15.33
CA PRO A 472 -16.54 12.09 -14.50
C PRO A 472 -15.94 12.01 -13.09
N HIS A 473 -14.82 12.69 -12.77
CA HIS A 473 -14.18 12.62 -11.45
C HIS A 473 -15.13 12.96 -10.29
N GLY A 474 -16.03 13.94 -10.47
CA GLY A 474 -17.02 14.34 -9.47
C GLY A 474 -18.23 13.40 -9.36
N GLY A 475 -18.45 12.52 -10.34
CA GLY A 475 -19.66 11.73 -10.49
C GLY A 475 -19.79 10.56 -9.50
N VAL A 476 -20.92 9.86 -9.59
CA VAL A 476 -21.25 8.66 -8.80
C VAL A 476 -21.32 7.50 -9.78
N GLY A 477 -20.68 6.37 -9.44
CA GLY A 477 -20.73 5.15 -10.22
C GLY A 477 -22.14 4.53 -10.27
N THR A 478 -22.33 3.62 -11.21
CA THR A 478 -23.62 2.98 -11.51
C THR A 478 -24.12 1.97 -10.46
N ASP A 479 -23.28 1.51 -9.53
CA ASP A 479 -23.70 0.61 -8.46
C ASP A 479 -24.48 1.35 -7.34
N PRO A 480 -25.66 0.86 -6.91
CA PRO A 480 -26.48 1.56 -5.93
C PRO A 480 -25.97 1.51 -4.49
N GLU A 481 -24.99 0.66 -4.16
CA GLU A 481 -24.44 0.49 -2.81
C GLU A 481 -23.01 1.05 -2.71
N HIS A 482 -22.20 0.88 -3.76
CA HIS A 482 -20.79 1.28 -3.82
C HIS A 482 -20.52 2.49 -4.74
N GLY A 483 -21.51 3.02 -5.46
CA GLY A 483 -21.31 4.07 -6.47
C GLY A 483 -20.60 5.35 -5.96
N THR A 484 -20.67 5.66 -4.66
CA THR A 484 -19.96 6.81 -4.07
C THR A 484 -18.50 6.54 -3.69
N LEU A 485 -18.00 5.31 -3.87
CA LEU A 485 -16.57 4.94 -3.84
C LEU A 485 -15.81 5.47 -5.07
N ALA A 486 -16.54 5.77 -6.15
CA ALA A 486 -16.02 6.40 -7.36
C ALA A 486 -15.32 7.73 -7.03
N GLY A 487 -14.12 7.97 -7.56
CA GLY A 487 -13.40 9.24 -7.39
C GLY A 487 -12.86 9.53 -5.97
N GLN A 488 -12.85 8.55 -5.06
CA GLN A 488 -12.41 8.72 -3.65
C GLN A 488 -11.07 8.06 -3.33
N GLY A 489 -10.63 7.06 -4.10
CA GLY A 489 -9.39 6.34 -3.84
C GLY A 489 -8.16 7.22 -4.06
N PHE A 490 -7.06 6.90 -3.38
CA PHE A 490 -5.81 7.66 -3.41
C PHE A 490 -4.77 6.92 -4.24
N HIS A 491 -3.57 7.48 -4.39
CA HIS A 491 -2.40 6.75 -4.91
C HIS A 491 -1.82 5.70 -3.93
N SER A 492 -2.61 5.28 -2.95
CA SER A 492 -2.32 4.31 -1.90
C SER A 492 -3.63 3.81 -1.28
N LEU A 493 -3.55 2.72 -0.52
CA LEU A 493 -4.61 2.28 0.39
C LEU A 493 -4.02 1.99 1.77
N SER A 494 -4.86 1.91 2.79
CA SER A 494 -4.45 1.57 4.15
C SER A 494 -5.52 0.67 4.79
N VAL A 495 -5.18 -0.02 5.88
CA VAL A 495 -6.08 -0.96 6.57
C VAL A 495 -5.95 -0.81 8.09
N ALA A 496 -7.05 -0.96 8.82
CA ALA A 496 -7.07 -0.82 10.29
C ALA A 496 -8.33 -1.45 10.91
N ASP A 497 -8.28 -1.86 12.18
CA ASP A 497 -9.47 -2.12 13.01
C ASP A 497 -10.06 -0.77 13.44
N VAL A 498 -10.98 -0.23 12.63
CA VAL A 498 -11.52 1.12 12.85
C VAL A 498 -12.68 1.15 13.85
N ASP A 499 -13.39 0.03 14.06
CA ASP A 499 -14.59 -0.03 14.91
C ASP A 499 -14.50 -0.95 16.14
N GLY A 500 -13.43 -1.74 16.26
CA GLY A 500 -13.13 -2.58 17.42
C GLY A 500 -13.70 -4.00 17.38
N ASP A 501 -14.15 -4.50 16.22
CA ASP A 501 -14.55 -5.91 16.00
C ASP A 501 -13.36 -6.89 15.87
N HIS A 502 -12.13 -6.37 15.75
CA HIS A 502 -10.86 -7.09 15.53
C HIS A 502 -10.62 -7.62 14.11
N ARG A 503 -11.37 -7.13 13.12
CA ARG A 503 -11.01 -7.25 11.70
C ARG A 503 -10.34 -5.97 11.24
N GLN A 504 -9.83 -5.99 10.01
CA GLN A 504 -9.30 -4.80 9.36
C GLN A 504 -10.24 -4.37 8.22
N GLU A 505 -10.70 -3.12 8.30
CA GLU A 505 -11.37 -2.38 7.23
C GLU A 505 -10.35 -1.91 6.19
N ILE A 506 -10.82 -1.63 4.96
CA ILE A 506 -9.99 -1.06 3.89
C ILE A 506 -10.29 0.43 3.78
N VAL A 507 -9.34 1.27 4.21
CA VAL A 507 -9.36 2.71 3.97
C VAL A 507 -8.84 2.96 2.56
N TYR A 508 -9.78 3.25 1.65
CA TYR A 508 -9.54 3.50 0.24
C TYR A 508 -9.58 5.01 -0.02
N GLY A 509 -8.57 5.72 0.49
CA GLY A 509 -8.49 7.17 0.39
C GLY A 509 -9.58 7.88 1.19
N ALA A 510 -10.43 8.63 0.49
CA ALA A 510 -11.56 9.37 1.06
C ALA A 510 -12.83 8.51 1.34
N ALA A 511 -12.76 7.18 1.19
CA ALA A 511 -13.83 6.24 1.51
C ALA A 511 -13.29 5.00 2.24
N THR A 512 -14.15 4.25 2.93
CA THR A 512 -13.76 3.05 3.69
C THR A 512 -14.74 1.91 3.45
N LEU A 513 -14.20 0.71 3.20
CA LEU A 513 -14.95 -0.55 3.06
C LEU A 513 -14.85 -1.38 4.33
N ASN A 514 -15.97 -1.99 4.72
CA ASN A 514 -16.03 -3.03 5.75
C ASN A 514 -15.23 -4.27 5.33
N SER A 515 -14.78 -5.03 6.32
CA SER A 515 -14.13 -6.35 6.13
C SER A 515 -14.96 -7.40 5.35
N ASP A 516 -16.27 -7.18 5.14
CA ASP A 516 -17.13 -7.98 4.26
C ASP A 516 -17.32 -7.42 2.83
N GLY A 517 -16.62 -6.33 2.50
CA GLY A 517 -16.65 -5.64 1.20
C GLY A 517 -17.66 -4.51 1.11
N THR A 518 -18.63 -4.42 2.03
CA THR A 518 -19.67 -3.38 1.95
C THR A 518 -19.11 -1.98 2.23
N LEU A 519 -19.58 -0.98 1.49
CA LEU A 519 -19.18 0.43 1.71
C LEU A 519 -19.61 0.90 3.11
N ARG A 520 -18.64 1.21 3.98
CA ARG A 520 -18.90 1.77 5.33
C ARG A 520 -19.32 3.23 5.24
N TYR A 521 -18.52 4.03 4.54
CA TYR A 521 -18.80 5.41 4.20
C TYR A 521 -17.97 5.88 3.00
N SER A 522 -18.41 7.01 2.44
CA SER A 522 -17.66 7.81 1.47
C SER A 522 -17.69 9.25 1.98
N SER A 523 -16.54 9.82 2.36
CA SER A 523 -16.48 11.11 3.05
C SER A 523 -16.87 12.25 2.10
N HIS A 524 -17.72 13.17 2.59
CA HIS A 524 -18.22 14.33 1.86
C HIS A 524 -18.15 15.58 2.74
N ALA A 525 -18.00 16.76 2.13
CA ALA A 525 -18.07 18.05 2.82
C ALA A 525 -18.61 19.16 1.91
N THR A 526 -18.93 20.31 2.50
CA THR A 526 -19.46 21.48 1.77
C THR A 526 -18.32 22.31 1.19
N LEU A 527 -18.37 22.57 -0.12
CA LEU A 527 -17.43 23.45 -0.81
C LEU A 527 -17.44 24.88 -0.22
N PRO A 528 -16.29 25.42 0.22
CA PRO A 528 -16.22 26.70 0.92
C PRO A 528 -16.27 27.92 -0.04
N PRO A 529 -16.46 29.15 0.48
CA PRO A 529 -16.34 30.37 -0.33
C PRO A 529 -14.96 30.47 -0.99
N GLY A 530 -14.92 30.61 -2.33
CA GLY A 530 -13.67 30.62 -3.12
C GLY A 530 -13.34 29.31 -3.84
N SER A 531 -14.16 28.27 -3.65
CA SER A 531 -14.18 27.06 -4.48
C SER A 531 -14.90 27.26 -5.82
N GLY A 532 -14.87 26.24 -6.67
CA GLY A 532 -15.55 26.19 -7.97
C GLY A 532 -17.08 26.20 -7.88
N SER A 533 -17.66 25.64 -6.81
CA SER A 533 -19.12 25.68 -6.56
C SER A 533 -19.47 25.84 -5.06
N PRO A 534 -19.32 27.06 -4.49
CA PRO A 534 -19.46 27.28 -3.05
C PRO A 534 -20.87 26.97 -2.51
N GLY A 535 -20.93 26.12 -1.49
CA GLY A 535 -22.17 25.71 -0.82
C GLY A 535 -22.75 24.37 -1.28
N GLU A 536 -22.18 23.72 -2.29
CA GLU A 536 -22.55 22.36 -2.68
C GLU A 536 -21.80 21.32 -1.82
N SER A 537 -22.44 20.18 -1.55
CA SER A 537 -21.86 19.08 -0.78
C SER A 537 -21.27 18.06 -1.76
N VAL A 538 -19.96 17.85 -1.69
CA VAL A 538 -19.19 17.01 -2.63
C VAL A 538 -18.39 15.96 -1.89
N LYS A 539 -17.97 14.90 -2.59
CA LYS A 539 -16.93 13.95 -2.18
C LYS A 539 -15.65 14.73 -1.79
N LEU A 540 -14.87 14.26 -0.81
CA LEU A 540 -13.57 14.91 -0.53
C LEU A 540 -12.61 14.79 -1.73
N GLY A 541 -12.67 13.66 -2.44
CA GLY A 541 -11.92 13.39 -3.66
C GLY A 541 -10.54 12.79 -3.43
N HIS A 542 -9.92 12.37 -4.53
CA HIS A 542 -8.58 11.80 -4.64
C HIS A 542 -7.45 12.66 -4.01
N GLY A 543 -6.33 12.01 -3.68
CA GLY A 543 -5.09 12.64 -3.23
C GLY A 543 -3.87 11.71 -3.20
N ASP A 544 -2.72 12.32 -2.95
CA ASP A 544 -1.38 11.72 -3.07
C ASP A 544 -0.83 11.05 -1.81
N ALA A 545 -1.33 11.42 -0.61
CA ALA A 545 -0.80 10.92 0.66
C ALA A 545 -1.90 10.75 1.71
N MET A 546 -1.79 9.65 2.47
CA MET A 546 -2.77 9.22 3.47
C MET A 546 -2.09 8.44 4.60
N HIS A 547 -2.48 8.77 5.82
CA HIS A 547 -1.97 8.14 7.03
C HIS A 547 -3.16 7.67 7.86
N THR A 548 -3.20 6.38 8.24
CA THR A 548 -4.23 5.81 9.12
C THR A 548 -3.57 5.24 10.35
N GLY A 549 -4.09 5.56 11.55
CA GLY A 549 -3.56 5.02 12.80
C GLY A 549 -4.12 5.73 14.02
N ARG A 550 -3.60 5.39 15.20
CA ARG A 550 -3.89 6.15 16.43
C ARG A 550 -2.87 7.28 16.56
N PHE A 551 -3.35 8.50 16.40
CA PHE A 551 -2.53 9.72 16.41
C PHE A 551 -2.61 10.48 17.75
N THR A 552 -3.17 9.84 18.78
CA THR A 552 -3.27 10.37 20.15
C THR A 552 -3.10 9.25 21.17
N PRO A 553 -2.61 9.54 22.39
CA PRO A 553 -2.35 8.49 23.38
C PRO A 553 -3.61 7.79 23.90
N ASP A 554 -4.78 8.44 23.82
CA ASP A 554 -6.03 7.91 24.37
C ASP A 554 -7.22 7.79 23.40
N GLY A 555 -7.06 8.17 22.14
CA GLY A 555 -8.15 8.25 21.15
C GLY A 555 -8.30 7.07 20.19
N ASP A 556 -9.33 7.21 19.37
CA ASP A 556 -9.73 6.27 18.31
C ASP A 556 -8.83 6.39 17.07
N VAL A 557 -9.01 5.49 16.10
CA VAL A 557 -8.24 5.51 14.84
C VAL A 557 -8.67 6.74 14.03
N ARG A 558 -7.70 7.48 13.50
CA ARG A 558 -7.90 8.67 12.66
C ARG A 558 -7.24 8.47 11.30
N ILE A 559 -7.70 9.24 10.31
CA ILE A 559 -7.11 9.28 8.97
C ILE A 559 -6.72 10.73 8.65
N TRP A 560 -5.44 10.99 8.41
CA TRP A 560 -4.95 12.24 7.83
C TRP A 560 -4.85 12.07 6.31
N THR A 561 -5.50 12.95 5.55
CA THR A 561 -5.43 12.96 4.08
C THR A 561 -5.14 14.36 3.55
N VAL A 562 -4.46 14.40 2.41
CA VAL A 562 -4.36 15.56 1.54
C VAL A 562 -5.03 15.30 0.19
N HIS A 563 -5.44 16.34 -0.55
CA HIS A 563 -6.30 16.18 -1.73
C HIS A 563 -5.81 16.98 -2.96
N GLU A 564 -5.91 16.36 -4.13
CA GLU A 564 -5.44 16.92 -5.42
C GLU A 564 -6.43 17.95 -6.01
N GLY A 565 -7.73 17.76 -5.78
CA GLY A 565 -8.85 18.40 -6.50
C GLY A 565 -8.96 19.94 -6.41
N ALA A 566 -8.02 20.63 -5.77
CA ALA A 566 -7.84 22.07 -5.80
C ALA A 566 -9.09 22.89 -5.46
N THR A 567 -9.65 23.64 -6.42
CA THR A 567 -10.87 24.45 -6.21
C THR A 567 -12.15 23.61 -6.19
N TRP A 568 -12.08 22.32 -6.54
CA TRP A 568 -13.19 21.37 -6.51
C TRP A 568 -13.13 20.39 -5.33
N ALA A 569 -12.02 20.38 -4.58
CA ALA A 569 -11.93 19.72 -3.28
C ALA A 569 -12.44 20.67 -2.17
N PRO A 570 -13.17 20.16 -1.15
CA PRO A 570 -13.61 20.98 -0.01
C PRO A 570 -12.46 21.31 0.95
N TYR A 571 -11.39 20.49 0.95
CA TYR A 571 -10.16 20.67 1.72
C TYR A 571 -8.94 20.34 0.86
N GLY A 572 -7.79 20.94 1.16
CA GLY A 572 -6.48 20.44 0.71
C GLY A 572 -5.83 19.49 1.71
N GLN A 573 -6.15 19.63 3.00
CA GLN A 573 -5.80 18.67 4.06
C GLN A 573 -6.97 18.46 5.02
N ALA A 574 -7.19 17.24 5.51
CA ALA A 574 -8.26 16.90 6.44
C ALA A 574 -7.86 15.78 7.42
N MET A 575 -8.24 15.95 8.68
CA MET A 575 -8.26 14.89 9.69
C MET A 575 -9.66 14.31 9.79
N ARG A 576 -9.79 13.00 9.69
CA ARG A 576 -11.05 12.27 9.81
C ARG A 576 -11.04 11.27 10.94
N ASP A 577 -12.21 11.06 11.53
CA ASP A 577 -12.54 9.88 12.31
C ASP A 577 -12.61 8.65 11.38
N ALA A 578 -11.92 7.56 11.71
CA ALA A 578 -11.77 6.42 10.80
C ALA A 578 -13.00 5.50 10.72
N ASP A 579 -13.83 5.45 11.77
CA ASP A 579 -15.08 4.66 11.82
C ASP A 579 -16.19 5.30 10.98
N THR A 580 -16.39 6.60 11.17
CA THR A 580 -17.54 7.35 10.64
C THR A 580 -17.22 8.16 9.37
N GLY A 581 -15.94 8.48 9.14
CA GLY A 581 -15.52 9.36 8.06
C GLY A 581 -15.84 10.84 8.27
N GLU A 582 -16.28 11.24 9.48
CA GLU A 582 -16.50 12.64 9.86
C GLU A 582 -15.18 13.42 9.86
N VAL A 583 -15.18 14.60 9.22
CA VAL A 583 -14.01 15.49 9.21
C VAL A 583 -13.95 16.25 10.53
N LEU A 584 -12.98 15.89 11.37
CA LEU A 584 -12.74 16.48 12.69
C LEU A 584 -12.22 17.93 12.54
N PHE A 585 -11.27 18.13 11.63
CA PHE A 585 -10.85 19.43 11.13
C PHE A 585 -10.23 19.30 9.73
N GLY A 586 -10.14 20.43 9.01
CA GLY A 586 -9.51 20.47 7.69
C GLY A 586 -9.41 21.89 7.15
N THR A 587 -8.47 22.11 6.24
CA THR A 587 -8.15 23.41 5.66
C THR A 587 -8.35 23.37 4.16
N TYR A 588 -9.04 24.38 3.60
CA TYR A 588 -9.19 24.56 2.15
C TYR A 588 -7.98 25.26 1.55
N SER A 589 -7.42 24.67 0.49
CA SER A 589 -6.18 25.10 -0.16
C SER A 589 -6.40 25.91 -1.44
N GLY A 590 -7.50 25.65 -2.16
CA GLY A 590 -7.77 26.12 -3.52
C GLY A 590 -6.78 25.64 -4.59
N ARG A 591 -5.94 24.65 -4.25
CA ARG A 591 -4.82 24.12 -5.05
C ARG A 591 -4.57 22.65 -4.72
N ASP A 592 -3.91 21.94 -5.62
CA ASP A 592 -3.33 20.62 -5.32
C ASP A 592 -2.46 20.70 -4.05
N THR A 593 -2.60 19.69 -3.19
CA THR A 593 -1.81 19.50 -1.97
C THR A 593 -1.15 18.12 -2.01
N GLY A 594 -0.18 17.93 -2.91
CA GLY A 594 0.40 16.62 -3.22
C GLY A 594 1.24 15.91 -2.14
N ARG A 595 1.34 16.41 -0.89
CA ARG A 595 1.98 15.70 0.23
C ARG A 595 1.34 16.01 1.58
N GLY A 596 1.22 14.98 2.42
CA GLY A 596 0.91 15.04 3.85
C GLY A 596 1.98 14.28 4.65
N MET A 597 2.03 14.50 5.97
CA MET A 597 2.80 13.67 6.90
C MET A 597 2.24 13.75 8.33
N VAL A 598 2.53 12.73 9.15
CA VAL A 598 2.04 12.56 10.53
C VAL A 598 3.13 11.96 11.42
N GLY A 599 3.31 12.50 12.62
CA GLY A 599 4.11 11.91 13.70
C GLY A 599 4.34 12.85 14.89
N ASP A 600 4.60 12.29 16.08
CA ASP A 600 5.14 13.02 17.24
C ASP A 600 6.52 13.57 16.84
N VAL A 601 6.63 14.90 16.68
CA VAL A 601 7.89 15.59 16.37
C VAL A 601 8.22 16.68 17.37
N ASP A 602 7.22 17.23 18.08
CA ASP A 602 7.40 18.13 19.21
C ASP A 602 6.78 17.53 20.50
N PRO A 603 7.55 16.80 21.34
CA PRO A 603 7.09 16.25 22.62
C PRO A 603 6.58 17.26 23.67
N ALA A 604 6.50 18.55 23.36
CA ALA A 604 5.73 19.52 24.14
C ALA A 604 4.21 19.51 23.79
N SER A 605 3.85 18.89 22.67
CA SER A 605 2.50 18.63 22.16
C SER A 605 2.12 17.17 22.44
N PRO A 606 0.92 16.86 22.97
CA PRO A 606 0.50 15.47 23.19
C PRO A 606 0.00 14.81 21.89
N GLY A 607 0.41 13.56 21.64
CA GLY A 607 0.01 12.83 20.43
C GLY A 607 0.96 13.04 19.26
N TYR A 608 0.44 12.86 18.04
CA TYR A 608 1.18 13.15 16.81
C TYR A 608 0.80 14.52 16.24
N GLU A 609 1.80 15.22 15.69
CA GLU A 609 1.56 16.35 14.81
C GLU A 609 1.16 15.88 13.41
N VAL A 610 0.46 16.77 12.69
CA VAL A 610 0.12 16.60 11.27
C VAL A 610 0.45 17.85 10.47
N TRP A 611 0.92 17.64 9.25
CA TRP A 611 1.26 18.71 8.32
C TRP A 611 1.10 18.29 6.84
N SER A 612 1.31 19.23 5.93
CA SER A 612 1.24 19.05 4.48
C SER A 612 2.20 19.98 3.75
N SER A 613 2.35 19.80 2.44
CA SER A 613 3.13 20.70 1.57
C SER A 613 2.46 22.05 1.28
N MET A 614 1.38 22.43 1.99
CA MET A 614 0.81 23.77 1.86
C MET A 614 1.75 24.84 2.42
N PRO A 615 2.02 25.93 1.67
CA PRO A 615 2.84 27.02 2.20
C PRO A 615 2.08 27.79 3.30
N PRO A 616 2.75 28.19 4.40
CA PRO A 616 2.15 29.04 5.42
C PRO A 616 2.01 30.49 4.93
N GLY A 617 0.87 31.14 5.19
CA GLY A 617 0.73 32.59 5.07
C GLY A 617 -0.63 33.08 4.56
N GLU A 618 -0.67 34.31 4.03
CA GLU A 618 -1.92 35.01 3.68
C GLU A 618 -2.77 34.31 2.57
N ASP A 619 -2.18 33.37 1.81
CA ASP A 619 -2.85 32.58 0.78
C ASP A 619 -3.11 31.11 1.18
N GLY A 620 -2.82 30.70 2.43
CA GLY A 620 -3.08 29.34 2.91
C GLY A 620 -2.64 29.06 4.34
N ASP A 621 -3.51 28.41 5.13
CA ASP A 621 -3.21 27.95 6.50
C ASP A 621 -2.37 26.65 6.48
N GLY A 622 -1.21 26.69 5.82
CA GLY A 622 -0.15 25.68 5.99
C GLY A 622 0.54 25.81 7.36
N GLY A 623 1.32 24.80 7.74
CA GLY A 623 2.03 24.75 9.03
C GLY A 623 1.82 23.43 9.79
N LEU A 624 2.29 23.40 11.03
CA LEU A 624 2.23 22.25 11.94
C LEU A 624 0.99 22.33 12.85
N TRP A 625 0.29 21.21 13.03
CA TRP A 625 -0.97 21.10 13.79
C TRP A 625 -0.90 19.90 14.73
N SER A 626 -1.51 19.97 15.92
CA SER A 626 -1.73 18.76 16.73
C SER A 626 -2.81 17.87 16.11
N ALA A 627 -2.91 16.61 16.55
CA ALA A 627 -3.95 15.67 16.13
C ALA A 627 -5.40 16.17 16.35
N GLU A 628 -5.62 17.18 17.21
CA GLU A 628 -6.91 17.83 17.51
C GLU A 628 -7.20 19.04 16.61
N GLY A 629 -6.22 19.51 15.84
CA GLY A 629 -6.34 20.69 15.00
C GLY A 629 -6.01 22.01 15.70
N GLU A 630 -5.23 22.01 16.79
CA GLU A 630 -4.58 23.25 17.27
C GLU A 630 -3.35 23.55 16.39
N ARG A 631 -3.27 24.74 15.79
CA ARG A 631 -2.12 25.15 14.97
C ARG A 631 -0.94 25.53 15.86
N LEU A 632 0.13 24.75 15.79
CA LEU A 632 1.32 24.89 16.63
C LEU A 632 2.33 25.87 16.03
N GLY A 633 2.53 25.83 14.70
CA GLY A 633 3.60 26.58 14.04
C GLY A 633 3.41 26.81 12.55
N GLU A 634 4.34 27.57 11.96
CA GLU A 634 4.41 27.81 10.50
C GLU A 634 5.50 26.96 9.83
N GLU A 635 6.53 26.61 10.59
CA GLU A 635 7.62 25.71 10.20
C GLU A 635 7.12 24.26 10.33
N VAL A 636 7.57 23.38 9.44
CA VAL A 636 7.19 21.96 9.37
C VAL A 636 8.40 21.09 8.97
N PRO A 637 8.45 19.81 9.36
CA PRO A 637 9.40 18.84 8.81
C PRO A 637 9.17 18.53 7.33
N GLY A 638 10.06 17.74 6.72
CA GLY A 638 9.85 17.13 5.40
C GLY A 638 8.55 16.30 5.28
N THR A 639 8.18 15.95 4.05
CA THR A 639 6.89 15.29 3.72
C THR A 639 7.06 14.09 2.77
N ASN A 640 7.99 13.21 3.11
CA ASN A 640 8.34 12.03 2.32
C ASN A 640 7.95 10.73 3.06
N MET A 641 8.79 10.24 3.98
CA MET A 641 8.46 9.13 4.88
C MET A 641 8.86 9.48 6.31
N SER A 642 8.09 8.99 7.28
CA SER A 642 8.47 8.92 8.68
C SER A 642 9.27 7.66 8.98
N ILE A 643 10.16 7.73 9.98
CA ILE A 643 10.90 6.57 10.52
C ILE A 643 11.00 6.68 12.04
N ARG A 644 10.92 5.55 12.74
CA ARG A 644 11.22 5.37 14.17
C ARG A 644 12.69 5.01 14.34
N TRP A 645 13.56 6.01 14.33
CA TRP A 645 15.01 5.85 14.39
C TRP A 645 15.60 6.18 15.76
N ALA A 646 15.04 7.17 16.44
CA ALA A 646 15.53 7.68 17.72
C ALA A 646 15.33 6.73 18.89
N GLY A 647 16.22 6.85 19.88
CA GLY A 647 16.10 6.13 21.15
C GLY A 647 15.04 6.67 22.12
N ASP A 648 14.29 7.72 21.76
CA ASP A 648 13.31 8.43 22.62
C ASP A 648 11.85 8.37 22.10
N MET A 649 11.58 7.51 21.12
CA MET A 649 10.27 7.31 20.46
C MET A 649 9.69 8.48 19.67
N THR A 650 10.42 9.59 19.53
CA THR A 650 10.02 10.67 18.61
C THR A 650 10.08 10.19 17.15
N THR A 651 9.36 10.87 16.27
CA THR A 651 9.35 10.62 14.82
C THR A 651 10.49 11.38 14.15
N GLN A 652 11.25 10.69 13.29
CA GLN A 652 12.18 11.32 12.36
C GLN A 652 11.61 11.23 10.95
N ILE A 653 12.10 12.10 10.07
CA ILE A 653 11.68 12.16 8.66
C ILE A 653 12.86 11.82 7.76
N ILE A 654 12.61 11.02 6.71
CA ILE A 654 13.59 10.72 5.68
C ILE A 654 13.51 11.76 4.58
N GLU A 655 14.61 12.43 4.27
CA GLU A 655 14.71 13.42 3.19
C GLU A 655 15.66 12.95 2.07
N GLY A 656 15.60 13.64 0.92
CA GLY A 656 16.36 13.34 -0.29
C GLY A 656 15.51 12.77 -1.44
N ALA A 657 15.50 13.45 -2.59
CA ALA A 657 14.82 13.02 -3.82
C ALA A 657 15.70 13.26 -5.06
N GLU A 658 15.22 12.88 -6.25
CA GLU A 658 15.77 13.41 -7.51
C GLU A 658 14.92 14.60 -8.00
N VAL A 659 15.56 15.76 -8.16
CA VAL A 659 14.92 17.00 -8.62
C VAL A 659 15.75 17.62 -9.74
N ASP A 660 15.11 17.92 -10.88
CA ASP A 660 15.77 18.47 -12.09
C ASP A 660 17.02 17.69 -12.57
N GLY A 661 17.06 16.37 -12.32
CA GLY A 661 18.20 15.50 -12.65
C GLY A 661 19.38 15.59 -11.66
N VAL A 662 19.15 16.16 -10.47
CA VAL A 662 20.07 16.13 -9.34
C VAL A 662 19.51 15.17 -8.29
N VAL A 663 20.22 14.07 -8.05
CA VAL A 663 19.93 13.14 -6.95
C VAL A 663 20.52 13.71 -5.66
N GLU A 664 19.70 13.82 -4.62
CA GLU A 664 20.12 14.22 -3.29
C GLU A 664 20.53 12.99 -2.46
N THR A 665 21.59 13.12 -1.65
CA THR A 665 22.00 12.05 -0.72
C THR A 665 20.95 11.91 0.39
N PRO A 666 20.39 10.71 0.64
CA PRO A 666 19.31 10.56 1.61
C PRO A 666 19.76 10.85 3.04
N THR A 667 18.88 11.45 3.85
CA THR A 667 19.14 11.72 5.28
C THR A 667 17.98 11.29 6.16
N ILE A 668 18.26 11.10 7.46
CA ILE A 668 17.25 11.03 8.51
C ILE A 668 17.36 12.31 9.34
N GLU A 669 16.32 13.13 9.32
CA GLU A 669 16.23 14.40 10.04
C GLU A 669 15.36 14.27 11.29
N ASP A 670 15.89 14.74 12.43
CA ASP A 670 15.18 14.91 13.69
C ASP A 670 14.82 16.38 13.89
N TRP A 671 13.56 16.66 14.24
CA TRP A 671 13.04 18.03 14.37
C TRP A 671 13.80 18.91 15.38
N ASN A 672 14.33 18.30 16.45
CA ASN A 672 15.01 19.00 17.54
C ASN A 672 16.55 18.85 17.49
N ARG A 673 17.07 17.79 16.86
CA ARG A 673 18.49 17.43 16.83
C ARG A 673 19.16 17.62 15.45
N GLY A 674 18.38 17.71 14.37
CA GLY A 674 18.84 17.76 12.98
C GLY A 674 19.25 16.38 12.45
N THR A 675 20.08 16.36 11.41
CA THR A 675 20.53 15.14 10.72
C THR A 675 21.13 14.10 11.67
N LEU A 676 20.46 12.96 11.82
CA LEU A 676 20.94 11.79 12.58
C LEU A 676 21.71 10.80 11.70
N LEU A 677 21.34 10.70 10.41
CA LEU A 677 22.01 9.88 9.41
C LEU A 677 22.16 10.65 8.09
N ASN A 678 23.31 10.49 7.45
CA ASN A 678 23.52 10.88 6.05
C ASN A 678 24.04 9.63 5.30
N ALA A 679 23.26 9.14 4.34
CA ALA A 679 23.47 7.84 3.71
C ALA A 679 24.38 7.96 2.46
N GLU A 680 25.62 8.40 2.65
CA GLU A 680 26.59 8.58 1.56
C GLU A 680 26.74 7.32 0.67
N GLY A 681 26.70 7.50 -0.66
CA GLY A 681 26.80 6.41 -1.64
C GLY A 681 25.50 5.63 -1.89
N THR A 682 24.37 6.11 -1.37
CA THR A 682 23.02 5.57 -1.64
C THR A 682 22.13 6.56 -2.37
N SER A 683 20.93 6.13 -2.77
CA SER A 683 19.93 7.01 -3.37
C SER A 683 18.51 6.54 -3.07
N THR A 684 17.57 7.47 -3.07
CA THR A 684 16.13 7.18 -3.11
C THR A 684 15.64 6.89 -4.53
N ASN A 685 14.37 6.53 -4.63
CA ASN A 685 13.69 6.03 -5.82
C ASN A 685 12.54 6.96 -6.25
N ASN A 686 11.95 6.63 -7.40
CA ASN A 686 10.70 7.22 -7.90
C ASN A 686 10.79 8.76 -8.12
N GLY A 687 11.98 9.23 -8.50
CA GLY A 687 12.24 10.61 -8.91
C GLY A 687 11.98 11.62 -7.79
N THR A 688 11.07 12.56 -8.04
CA THR A 688 10.68 13.58 -7.07
C THR A 688 9.86 13.02 -5.90
N LYS A 689 9.37 11.78 -5.96
CA LYS A 689 8.73 11.14 -4.80
C LYS A 689 9.74 10.95 -3.67
N GLY A 690 10.94 10.49 -3.99
CA GLY A 690 12.06 10.35 -3.06
C GLY A 690 11.93 9.12 -2.15
N ASN A 691 11.27 8.06 -2.61
CA ASN A 691 10.98 6.91 -1.76
C ASN A 691 12.27 6.14 -1.39
N PRO A 692 12.46 5.74 -0.13
CA PRO A 692 13.32 4.61 0.22
C PRO A 692 12.93 3.35 -0.56
N SER A 693 13.82 2.35 -0.58
CA SER A 693 13.45 1.02 -1.08
C SER A 693 12.49 0.32 -0.10
N LEU A 694 12.76 0.43 1.21
CA LEU A 694 11.89 -0.02 2.30
C LEU A 694 12.22 0.73 3.59
N VAL A 695 11.22 0.99 4.42
CA VAL A 695 11.36 1.40 5.83
C VAL A 695 10.59 0.39 6.68
N ALA A 696 11.29 -0.38 7.52
CA ALA A 696 10.69 -1.44 8.32
C ALA A 696 11.59 -1.90 9.49
N ASP A 697 10.99 -2.30 10.62
CA ASP A 697 11.62 -3.22 11.59
C ASP A 697 11.82 -4.58 10.90
N VAL A 698 13.01 -4.84 10.35
CA VAL A 698 13.35 -6.15 9.75
C VAL A 698 14.21 -6.96 10.69
N PHE A 699 14.98 -6.33 11.57
CA PHE A 699 15.72 -6.93 12.68
C PHE A 699 16.00 -5.84 13.73
N GLY A 700 17.04 -5.97 14.56
CA GLY A 700 17.24 -5.00 15.63
C GLY A 700 16.16 -5.12 16.71
N ASP A 701 15.83 -4.04 17.41
CA ASP A 701 14.92 -4.08 18.57
C ASP A 701 13.43 -3.86 18.23
N TRP A 702 13.02 -2.59 18.10
CA TRP A 702 11.67 -2.15 17.68
C TRP A 702 11.73 -0.96 16.72
N ARG A 703 12.93 -0.39 16.53
CA ARG A 703 13.20 0.72 15.63
C ARG A 703 13.26 0.21 14.20
N GLU A 704 13.04 1.11 13.27
CA GLU A 704 12.93 0.79 11.86
C GLU A 704 14.28 0.92 11.16
N GLU A 705 14.63 -0.09 10.35
CA GLU A 705 15.72 0.02 9.38
C GLU A 705 15.34 0.93 8.21
N LEU A 706 16.35 1.59 7.65
CA LEU A 706 16.27 2.29 6.38
C LEU A 706 16.99 1.48 5.30
N VAL A 707 16.24 1.02 4.30
CA VAL A 707 16.74 0.29 3.12
C VAL A 707 16.77 1.21 1.91
N LEU A 708 17.94 1.32 1.27
CA LEU A 708 18.18 2.16 0.09
C LEU A 708 19.01 1.38 -0.94
N ARG A 709 18.93 1.72 -2.23
CA ARG A 709 19.87 1.22 -3.23
C ARG A 709 21.20 1.96 -3.13
N THR A 710 22.31 1.31 -3.48
CA THR A 710 23.57 2.03 -3.74
C THR A 710 23.46 2.89 -5.01
N GLU A 711 24.26 3.96 -5.10
CA GLU A 711 24.34 4.82 -6.29
C GLU A 711 24.73 4.04 -7.56
N ASP A 712 25.51 2.97 -7.42
CA ASP A 712 25.96 2.11 -8.53
C ASP A 712 25.02 0.93 -8.84
N GLY A 713 23.94 0.74 -8.06
CA GLY A 713 22.95 -0.33 -8.25
C GLY A 713 23.44 -1.74 -7.92
N THR A 714 24.59 -1.89 -7.26
CA THR A 714 25.19 -3.20 -6.94
C THR A 714 24.74 -3.83 -5.62
N ALA A 715 24.08 -3.07 -4.73
CA ALA A 715 23.55 -3.58 -3.47
C ALA A 715 22.29 -2.83 -2.99
N LEU A 716 21.52 -3.47 -2.10
CA LEU A 716 20.69 -2.74 -1.13
C LEU A 716 21.52 -2.47 0.11
N ARG A 717 21.62 -1.21 0.54
CA ARG A 717 22.19 -0.81 1.82
C ARG A 717 21.09 -0.74 2.87
N VAL A 718 21.31 -1.43 3.99
CA VAL A 718 20.44 -1.40 5.17
C VAL A 718 21.17 -0.69 6.31
N HIS A 719 20.55 0.37 6.83
CA HIS A 719 20.99 1.10 8.00
C HIS A 719 20.06 0.78 9.19
N THR A 720 20.63 0.51 10.37
CA THR A 720 19.90 0.33 11.65
C THR A 720 20.41 1.33 12.69
N SER A 721 19.57 1.66 13.67
CA SER A 721 19.89 2.70 14.66
C SER A 721 20.84 2.18 15.75
N THR A 722 21.88 2.96 16.05
CA THR A 722 22.91 2.64 17.07
C THR A 722 22.85 3.52 18.32
N GLU A 723 21.79 4.32 18.47
CA GLU A 723 21.46 5.00 19.73
C GLU A 723 20.99 3.97 20.79
N GLU A 724 21.41 4.08 22.05
CA GLU A 724 20.86 3.22 23.11
C GLU A 724 19.45 3.72 23.49
N THR A 725 18.48 2.81 23.70
CA THR A 725 17.12 3.17 24.13
C THR A 725 16.69 2.46 25.41
N GLU A 726 16.11 3.21 26.34
CA GLU A 726 15.49 2.71 27.58
C GLU A 726 14.05 2.17 27.35
N HIS A 727 13.56 2.20 26.10
CA HIS A 727 12.25 1.68 25.70
C HIS A 727 12.36 0.26 25.17
N MET A 728 11.55 -0.64 25.72
CA MET A 728 11.41 -2.02 25.25
C MET A 728 10.02 -2.23 24.66
N LEU A 729 9.95 -2.64 23.41
CA LEU A 729 8.72 -2.92 22.66
C LEU A 729 8.92 -4.23 21.89
N HIS A 730 7.84 -4.91 21.49
CA HIS A 730 7.98 -6.06 20.60
C HIS A 730 8.29 -5.58 19.19
N THR A 731 8.95 -6.41 18.38
CA THR A 731 9.14 -6.09 16.94
C THR A 731 7.81 -5.65 16.32
N LEU A 732 7.84 -4.56 15.56
CA LEU A 732 6.67 -3.96 14.93
C LEU A 732 6.05 -4.92 13.89
N MET A 733 6.82 -5.86 13.35
CA MET A 733 6.31 -6.93 12.48
C MET A 733 5.44 -7.98 13.21
N HIS A 734 5.35 -7.92 14.54
CA HIS A 734 4.32 -8.63 15.31
C HIS A 734 3.09 -7.75 15.66
N ASP A 735 3.02 -6.49 15.23
CA ASP A 735 1.78 -5.73 15.19
C ASP A 735 1.01 -6.03 13.87
N PRO A 736 -0.27 -6.42 13.93
CA PRO A 736 -1.00 -6.89 12.75
C PRO A 736 -1.40 -5.80 11.74
N GLN A 737 -1.37 -4.51 12.12
CA GLN A 737 -1.63 -3.39 11.21
C GLN A 737 -0.32 -2.91 10.57
N TYR A 738 0.75 -2.82 11.38
CA TYR A 738 2.08 -2.47 10.89
C TYR A 738 2.55 -3.46 9.80
N ARG A 739 2.53 -4.77 10.09
CA ARG A 739 3.07 -5.82 9.21
C ARG A 739 2.37 -5.91 7.85
N VAL A 740 1.06 -5.69 7.79
CA VAL A 740 0.30 -5.65 6.52
C VAL A 740 0.49 -4.33 5.77
N GLY A 741 0.73 -3.23 6.49
CA GLY A 741 1.18 -1.97 5.90
C GLY A 741 2.56 -2.10 5.26
N ILE A 742 3.50 -2.85 5.84
CA ILE A 742 4.79 -3.17 5.20
C ILE A 742 4.61 -3.99 3.91
N ALA A 743 3.71 -4.98 3.90
CA ALA A 743 3.36 -5.70 2.66
C ALA A 743 2.72 -4.80 1.59
N SER A 744 2.17 -3.65 2.00
CA SER A 744 1.51 -2.67 1.14
C SER A 744 2.39 -1.43 0.84
N GLN A 745 3.61 -1.34 1.41
CA GLN A 745 4.43 -0.12 1.35
C GLN A 745 4.90 0.18 -0.09
N GLN A 746 5.16 -0.84 -0.90
CA GLN A 746 5.52 -0.71 -2.32
C GLN A 746 4.37 -0.25 -3.23
N THR A 747 3.14 -0.13 -2.72
CA THR A 747 1.96 0.14 -3.54
C THR A 747 1.92 1.61 -4.02
N THR A 748 2.24 1.80 -5.30
CA THR A 748 2.08 3.03 -6.09
C THR A 748 2.85 4.25 -5.57
N TYR A 749 2.32 5.03 -4.64
CA TYR A 749 3.05 6.13 -3.99
C TYR A 749 3.25 5.75 -2.53
N ASN A 750 4.42 5.18 -2.25
CA ASN A 750 4.76 4.50 -1.00
C ASN A 750 4.45 5.39 0.22
N GLN A 751 3.64 4.89 1.16
CA GLN A 751 3.28 5.59 2.39
C GLN A 751 3.95 4.93 3.61
N PRO A 752 4.25 5.68 4.68
CA PRO A 752 4.61 5.07 5.96
C PRO A 752 3.42 4.31 6.58
N THR A 753 3.73 3.33 7.41
CA THR A 753 2.73 2.52 8.14
C THR A 753 2.75 2.83 9.65
N TYR A 754 1.70 2.42 10.36
CA TYR A 754 1.51 2.65 11.79
C TYR A 754 0.97 1.38 12.46
N PRO A 755 1.34 1.09 13.72
CA PRO A 755 0.76 -0.03 14.46
C PRO A 755 -0.70 0.20 14.91
N GLU A 756 -1.37 -0.83 15.43
CA GLU A 756 -2.74 -0.76 15.98
C GLU A 756 -2.86 0.17 17.20
N PHE A 757 -1.72 0.48 17.84
CA PHE A 757 -1.59 1.33 19.02
C PHE A 757 -0.83 2.64 18.72
N TYR A 758 -0.87 3.59 19.65
CA TYR A 758 -0.16 4.86 19.54
C TYR A 758 1.34 4.71 19.91
N LEU A 759 2.25 5.14 19.04
CA LEU A 759 3.71 4.94 19.15
C LEU A 759 4.48 6.28 19.09
N GLY A 760 4.52 6.97 20.22
CA GLY A 760 5.25 8.23 20.42
C GLY A 760 5.85 8.35 21.83
N SER A 761 6.54 9.45 22.10
CA SER A 761 7.28 9.72 23.35
C SER A 761 6.40 9.79 24.61
N ASP A 762 5.09 10.03 24.46
CA ASP A 762 4.09 10.03 25.54
C ASP A 762 3.18 8.77 25.57
N THR A 763 3.58 7.67 24.91
CA THR A 763 2.80 6.42 24.86
C THR A 763 2.42 5.89 26.25
N ASP A 764 1.11 5.76 26.49
CA ASP A 764 0.55 5.05 27.65
C ASP A 764 0.70 3.53 27.45
N TRP A 765 1.84 3.00 27.91
CA TRP A 765 2.19 1.57 27.87
C TRP A 765 1.16 0.64 28.52
N SER A 766 0.21 1.16 29.31
CA SER A 766 -0.89 0.35 29.83
C SER A 766 -1.98 0.01 28.80
N ARG A 767 -1.95 0.68 27.63
CA ARG A 767 -2.88 0.49 26.50
C ARG A 767 -2.31 -0.35 25.35
N VAL A 768 -0.99 -0.45 25.25
CA VAL A 768 -0.32 -1.25 24.21
C VAL A 768 -0.76 -2.71 24.38
N THR A 769 -1.55 -3.19 23.42
CA THR A 769 -2.18 -4.51 23.52
C THR A 769 -1.17 -5.57 23.15
N VAL A 770 -0.94 -6.52 24.06
CA VAL A 770 -0.04 -7.65 23.81
C VAL A 770 -0.65 -8.59 22.75
N PRO A 771 -0.04 -8.73 21.55
CA PRO A 771 -0.57 -9.63 20.53
C PRO A 771 -0.52 -11.08 21.01
N ARG A 772 -1.46 -11.93 20.57
CA ARG A 772 -1.35 -13.38 20.78
C ARG A 772 -1.08 -14.09 19.46
N PRO A 773 0.19 -14.28 19.10
CA PRO A 773 0.55 -14.97 17.87
C PRO A 773 0.02 -16.40 17.86
N LEU A 774 -0.72 -16.72 16.81
CA LEU A 774 -0.96 -18.07 16.32
C LEU A 774 0.11 -18.35 15.25
N TYR A 775 1.31 -18.69 15.70
CA TYR A 775 2.38 -19.09 14.79
C TYR A 775 2.01 -20.35 13.99
N PRO A 776 2.49 -20.47 12.74
CA PRO A 776 2.50 -21.69 11.95
C PRO A 776 3.10 -22.90 12.70
N ARG A 777 2.84 -24.11 12.19
CA ARG A 777 3.29 -25.35 12.84
C ARG A 777 4.52 -25.95 12.14
N PRO A 778 5.61 -26.21 12.88
CA PRO A 778 6.73 -27.04 12.39
C PRO A 778 6.40 -28.55 12.45
#